data_AF-A0A5C1QGW6-F1
#
_entry.id   AF-A0A5C1QGW6-F1
#
_cell.length_a   1.000
_cell.length_b   1.000
_cell.length_c   1.000
_cell.angle_alpha   90.00
_cell.angle_beta   90.00
_cell.angle_gamma   90.00
#
_symmetry.space_group_name_H-M   'P 1'
#
loop_
_entity.id
_entity.type
_entity.pdbx_description
1 polymer ?
#
loop_
_entity_poly.entity_id
_entity_poly.type
_entity_poly.pdbx_seq_one_letter_code
_entity_poly.pdbx_strand_id
1 'polypeptide(L)'
;MKQFRYNNIMNKINKLPLGGMINEYNTLRIIQSGNKNEKYRNLTNNEIELLEMQKNKCYDWSKILVTDTFEPLQIKHCYFMGTVRIDDMEPISLEFNDVILPVGLYNSQVMSCDIGKNCSIHNVSYLSRVLIGENVMLKDIDELSTSDHAKFGNGIVKDGEDPSGRIELEIANEAGGREILPFSKMLTVDAYLWYKYRDNKNLMESFKLFVETEYPSDRGYYGFIGDRTVIKNSRILKDVTIGSDAYIKGANKLKNLTIKSSPNHKTQIGEGCTLVNGIINEGCKVFYGATAVRFQLMSHSSLKYGARLINSVLGENSTISCCEVLNSFIYPGHEQHHNSSFLIASVLKGQTNIASGATIGSNHNSRANDGELVAGRGFWPGLNCSLKHDSKFATFNIVVKGNYTKEINNPLPFSLISLNKNDKVEVFPGYWFLHNMYALKRNSWKYGVRDQREKNFPRLDFDFLAPDTVSEMLEGREFLEKCAEYSYRKISTDIHTGEDLLNEYDDFGNFTIYSTTIENKNHGVLIHKPAVAYKEYYKMITLYSVDTILKFFKDGGDISQLNGLVNPDKWINCGGQFIPDDRVKSIIDDIVDKKITSWDELHSRYKMVSKLYDRDKAGHAFYVLQKLNKVDRLNWQQWLDAVDTAIKARIEIKERVYSSREKDFNCSFRKITFDSKEEKEAVIGKLDDNSFFKIEEEECASFIEMTKSVDLKKIF
;
A
#
# COMPACT_ATOMS: atom_id res chain seq x y z
N MET A 1 -23.96 -4.43 -17.43
CA MET A 1 -23.87 -3.51 -18.59
C MET A 1 -25.14 -2.70 -18.71
N LYS A 2 -25.16 -1.44 -18.27
CA LYS A 2 -26.24 -0.51 -18.62
C LYS A 2 -26.07 -0.14 -20.10
N GLN A 3 -27.07 -0.42 -20.92
CA GLN A 3 -27.12 0.01 -22.33
C GLN A 3 -26.85 1.52 -22.40
N PHE A 4 -25.79 1.91 -23.11
CA PHE A 4 -25.60 3.28 -23.54
C PHE A 4 -26.72 3.61 -24.53
N ARG A 5 -27.80 4.24 -24.05
CA ARG A 5 -28.74 4.96 -24.90
C ARG A 5 -27.96 6.13 -25.48
N TYR A 6 -27.52 6.02 -26.73
CA TYR A 6 -27.00 7.13 -27.50
C TYR A 6 -28.16 8.08 -27.78
N ASN A 7 -28.43 9.01 -26.85
CA ASN A 7 -29.18 10.21 -27.20
C ASN A 7 -28.33 10.97 -28.23
N ASN A 8 -28.90 11.21 -29.42
CA ASN A 8 -28.34 12.06 -30.47
C ASN A 8 -28.28 13.51 -29.96
N ILE A 9 -27.32 13.81 -29.09
CA ILE A 9 -26.96 15.16 -28.71
C ILE A 9 -25.87 15.58 -29.71
N MET A 10 -26.19 16.49 -30.62
CA MET A 10 -25.16 17.09 -31.48
C MET A 10 -24.03 17.64 -30.60
N ASN A 11 -22.78 17.49 -31.04
CA ASN A 11 -21.63 18.04 -30.33
C ASN A 11 -21.82 19.55 -30.11
N LYS A 12 -21.80 19.98 -28.84
CA LYS A 12 -21.86 21.40 -28.49
C LYS A 12 -20.50 22.04 -28.74
N ILE A 13 -20.32 22.66 -29.91
CA ILE A 13 -19.14 23.48 -30.21
C ILE A 13 -19.48 24.94 -29.91
N ASN A 14 -18.89 25.48 -28.85
CA ASN A 14 -19.09 26.89 -28.50
C ASN A 14 -18.28 27.78 -29.46
N LYS A 15 -18.94 28.77 -30.08
CA LYS A 15 -18.26 29.82 -30.85
C LYS A 15 -17.75 30.88 -29.89
N LEU A 16 -16.44 31.01 -29.78
CA LEU A 16 -15.77 32.04 -28.97
C LEU A 16 -15.24 33.15 -29.89
N PRO A 17 -15.23 34.41 -29.44
CA PRO A 17 -14.57 35.48 -30.19
C PRO A 17 -13.08 35.16 -30.33
N LEU A 18 -12.50 35.53 -31.48
CA LEU A 18 -11.07 35.34 -31.74
C LEU A 18 -10.25 36.06 -30.64
N GLY A 19 -9.30 35.37 -30.02
CA GLY A 19 -8.31 35.97 -29.11
C GLY A 19 -8.74 36.28 -27.68
N GLY A 20 -10.04 36.17 -27.36
CA GLY A 20 -10.50 36.27 -25.98
C GLY A 20 -10.48 34.90 -25.29
N MET A 21 -9.61 34.71 -24.30
CA MET A 21 -9.78 33.58 -23.39
C MET A 21 -10.82 33.94 -22.33
N ILE A 22 -11.98 33.27 -22.38
CA ILE A 22 -13.03 33.44 -21.38
C ILE A 22 -12.67 32.59 -20.15
N ASN A 23 -12.96 33.09 -18.94
CA ASN A 23 -12.73 32.41 -17.67
C ASN A 23 -11.24 32.21 -17.28
N GLU A 24 -10.42 33.27 -17.41
CA GLU A 24 -9.13 33.32 -16.73
C GLU A 24 -9.36 33.62 -15.24
N TYR A 25 -9.38 32.59 -14.40
CA TYR A 25 -9.60 32.70 -12.95
C TYR A 25 -8.38 33.30 -12.22
N ASN A 26 -8.06 34.56 -12.52
CA ASN A 26 -6.81 35.23 -12.14
C ASN A 26 -6.61 35.32 -10.61
N THR A 27 -7.67 35.54 -9.84
CA THR A 27 -7.58 35.57 -8.37
C THR A 27 -7.11 34.22 -7.81
N LEU A 28 -7.73 33.13 -8.25
CA LEU A 28 -7.34 31.77 -7.84
C LEU A 28 -5.92 31.44 -8.29
N ARG A 29 -5.56 31.82 -9.52
CA ARG A 29 -4.18 31.68 -10.02
C ARG A 29 -3.15 32.37 -9.13
N ILE A 30 -3.40 33.61 -8.70
CA ILE A 30 -2.48 34.35 -7.82
C ILE A 30 -2.37 33.66 -6.46
N ILE A 31 -3.48 33.20 -5.90
CA ILE A 31 -3.50 32.45 -4.64
C ILE A 31 -2.72 31.13 -4.76
N GLN A 32 -2.95 30.36 -5.84
CA GLN A 32 -2.28 29.07 -6.07
C GLN A 32 -0.78 29.22 -6.33
N SER A 33 -0.39 30.21 -7.14
CA SER A 33 1.03 30.44 -7.48
C SER A 33 1.81 31.09 -6.35
N GLY A 34 1.15 31.84 -5.46
CA GLY A 34 1.81 32.73 -4.50
C GLY A 34 2.50 33.94 -5.15
N ASN A 35 2.52 34.01 -6.49
CA ASN A 35 3.20 35.05 -7.25
C ASN A 35 2.28 36.27 -7.41
N LYS A 36 2.61 37.35 -6.70
CA LYS A 36 1.96 38.65 -6.85
C LYS A 36 2.33 39.27 -8.20
N ASN A 37 1.38 39.99 -8.79
CA ASN A 37 1.61 40.69 -10.06
C ASN A 37 2.68 41.80 -9.97
N GLU A 38 2.97 42.31 -8.77
CA GLU A 38 4.00 43.33 -8.53
C GLU A 38 5.41 42.89 -8.96
N LYS A 39 5.67 41.57 -9.04
CA LYS A 39 6.93 41.01 -9.54
C LYS A 39 7.10 41.19 -11.06
N TYR A 40 6.01 41.36 -11.79
CA TYR A 40 6.01 41.37 -13.26
C TYR A 40 5.69 42.75 -13.82
N ARG A 41 6.38 43.10 -14.90
CA ARG A 41 6.13 44.30 -15.71
C ARG A 41 5.56 43.92 -17.08
N ASN A 42 5.02 44.90 -17.78
CA ASN A 42 4.70 44.75 -19.19
C ASN A 42 5.98 44.65 -20.03
N LEU A 43 5.85 44.04 -21.20
CA LEU A 43 6.88 44.10 -22.24
C LEU A 43 7.12 45.55 -22.71
N THR A 44 8.37 45.86 -23.00
CA THR A 44 8.76 47.08 -23.72
C THR A 44 8.54 46.90 -25.22
N ASN A 45 8.44 48.01 -25.96
CA ASN A 45 8.26 47.96 -27.43
C ASN A 45 9.41 47.20 -28.13
N ASN A 46 10.65 47.38 -27.68
CA ASN A 46 11.80 46.67 -28.23
C ASN A 46 11.72 45.15 -27.98
N GLU A 47 11.28 44.72 -26.79
CA GLU A 47 11.06 43.29 -26.52
C GLU A 47 9.97 42.71 -27.41
N ILE A 48 8.88 43.45 -27.66
CA ILE A 48 7.80 43.02 -28.58
C ILE A 48 8.35 42.84 -30.00
N GLU A 49 9.09 43.82 -30.52
CA GLU A 49 9.70 43.73 -31.87
C GLU A 49 10.63 42.51 -32.00
N LEU A 50 11.47 42.27 -30.99
CA LEU A 50 12.36 41.10 -30.96
C LEU A 50 11.57 39.78 -30.95
N LEU A 51 10.49 39.70 -30.18
CA LEU A 51 9.61 38.52 -30.14
C LEU A 51 8.96 38.29 -31.50
N GLU A 52 8.45 39.32 -32.16
CA GLU A 52 7.84 39.22 -33.50
C GLU A 52 8.86 38.81 -34.57
N MET A 53 10.09 39.35 -34.51
CA MET A 53 11.21 38.93 -35.39
C MET A 53 11.55 37.44 -35.23
N GLN A 54 11.44 36.90 -34.02
CA GLN A 54 11.60 35.46 -33.74
C GLN A 54 10.37 34.62 -34.13
N LYS A 55 9.44 35.19 -34.91
CA LYS A 55 8.20 34.57 -35.40
C LYS A 55 7.23 34.20 -34.29
N ASN A 56 7.32 34.84 -33.12
CA ASN A 56 6.29 34.71 -32.10
C ASN A 56 5.05 35.50 -32.50
N LYS A 57 3.90 35.02 -32.04
CA LYS A 57 2.60 35.66 -32.26
C LYS A 57 1.89 35.77 -30.93
N CYS A 58 1.27 36.90 -30.67
CA CYS A 58 0.40 37.09 -29.52
C CYS A 58 -0.87 37.81 -29.97
N TYR A 59 -1.99 37.51 -29.31
CA TYR A 59 -3.21 38.27 -29.56
C TYR A 59 -3.20 39.65 -28.88
N ASP A 60 -2.68 39.72 -27.66
CA ASP A 60 -2.60 40.94 -26.85
C ASP A 60 -1.32 40.90 -26.02
N TRP A 61 -0.30 41.63 -26.47
CA TRP A 61 1.00 41.69 -25.79
C TRP A 61 0.91 42.28 -24.37
N SER A 62 -0.13 43.06 -24.04
CA SER A 62 -0.33 43.59 -22.68
C SER A 62 -0.67 42.50 -21.65
N LYS A 63 -0.99 41.29 -22.11
CA LYS A 63 -1.24 40.12 -21.27
C LYS A 63 0.00 39.28 -21.02
N ILE A 64 1.13 39.61 -21.66
CA ILE A 64 2.41 38.96 -21.43
C ILE A 64 3.20 39.79 -20.44
N LEU A 65 3.39 39.24 -19.25
CA LEU A 65 4.06 39.89 -18.14
C LEU A 65 5.39 39.19 -17.87
N VAL A 66 6.43 39.97 -17.68
CA VAL A 66 7.81 39.48 -17.56
C VAL A 66 8.53 40.10 -16.38
N THR A 67 9.60 39.48 -15.89
CA THR A 67 10.48 40.08 -14.88
C THR A 67 11.55 40.98 -15.53
N ASP A 68 12.38 41.61 -14.71
CA ASP A 68 13.44 42.51 -15.19
C ASP A 68 14.60 41.77 -15.89
N THR A 69 14.81 40.49 -15.58
CA THR A 69 15.86 39.66 -16.20
C THR A 69 15.31 38.75 -17.31
N PHE A 70 14.25 39.20 -17.99
CA PHE A 70 13.66 38.54 -19.13
C PHE A 70 14.54 38.66 -20.39
N GLU A 71 14.71 37.54 -21.11
CA GLU A 71 15.51 37.47 -22.34
C GLU A 71 14.62 37.11 -23.56
N PRO A 72 14.18 38.09 -24.37
CA PRO A 72 13.27 37.86 -25.50
C PRO A 72 13.88 36.98 -26.60
N LEU A 73 15.20 36.92 -26.77
CA LEU A 73 15.85 36.14 -27.83
C LEU A 73 15.76 34.62 -27.61
N GLN A 74 15.43 34.19 -26.40
CA GLN A 74 15.21 32.79 -26.03
C GLN A 74 13.76 32.32 -26.27
N ILE A 75 12.91 33.16 -26.87
CA ILE A 75 11.54 32.79 -27.23
C ILE A 75 11.40 32.79 -28.74
N LYS A 76 11.06 31.65 -29.35
CA LYS A 76 11.00 31.49 -30.81
C LYS A 76 9.80 30.69 -31.26
N HIS A 77 9.15 31.18 -32.32
CA HIS A 77 8.04 30.49 -33.00
C HIS A 77 6.92 30.01 -32.05
N CYS A 78 6.60 30.81 -31.05
CA CYS A 78 5.54 30.54 -30.09
C CYS A 78 4.26 31.32 -30.40
N TYR A 79 3.13 30.80 -29.91
CA TYR A 79 1.85 31.48 -29.95
C TYR A 79 1.34 31.70 -28.53
N PHE A 80 1.02 32.95 -28.17
CA PHE A 80 0.54 33.33 -26.85
C PHE A 80 -0.91 33.79 -26.86
N MET A 81 -1.68 33.36 -25.87
CA MET A 81 -3.05 33.81 -25.65
C MET A 81 -3.39 33.95 -24.17
N GLY A 82 -4.15 34.98 -23.82
CA GLY A 82 -4.46 35.32 -22.43
C GLY A 82 -3.23 35.68 -21.61
N THR A 83 -3.39 35.67 -20.29
CA THR A 83 -2.41 36.17 -19.33
C THR A 83 -1.26 35.17 -19.16
N VAL A 84 -0.06 35.47 -19.66
CA VAL A 84 1.15 34.63 -19.50
C VAL A 84 2.18 35.38 -18.69
N ARG A 85 2.65 34.80 -17.59
CA ARG A 85 3.67 35.39 -16.71
C ARG A 85 4.96 34.58 -16.84
N ILE A 86 6.04 35.22 -17.26
CA ILE A 86 7.34 34.58 -17.50
C ILE A 86 8.34 35.16 -16.50
N ASP A 87 8.96 34.29 -15.71
CA ASP A 87 9.98 34.65 -14.75
C ASP A 87 11.35 34.87 -15.39
N ASP A 88 12.38 35.03 -14.57
CA ASP A 88 13.78 35.21 -14.98
C ASP A 88 14.24 34.13 -15.98
N MET A 89 14.98 34.57 -17.01
CA MET A 89 15.48 33.71 -18.09
C MET A 89 16.96 33.96 -18.34
N GLU A 90 17.80 33.04 -17.86
CA GLU A 90 19.23 33.07 -18.09
C GLU A 90 19.60 32.38 -19.43
N PRO A 91 20.63 32.87 -20.15
CA PRO A 91 21.13 32.30 -21.41
C PRO A 91 21.92 30.99 -21.21
N ILE A 92 21.33 30.03 -20.51
CA ILE A 92 21.90 28.74 -20.12
C ILE A 92 21.11 27.57 -20.76
N SER A 93 21.59 26.35 -20.53
CA SER A 93 20.87 25.11 -20.88
C SER A 93 20.63 24.25 -19.65
N LEU A 94 19.51 23.54 -19.64
CA LEU A 94 19.22 22.49 -18.68
C LEU A 94 19.61 21.13 -19.25
N GLU A 95 20.18 20.26 -18.42
CA GLU A 95 20.58 18.91 -18.78
C GLU A 95 19.89 17.87 -17.87
N PHE A 96 19.29 16.84 -18.48
CA PHE A 96 18.78 15.68 -17.75
C PHE A 96 18.81 14.40 -18.59
N ASN A 97 19.54 13.38 -18.12
CA ASN A 97 19.73 12.08 -18.81
C ASN A 97 20.07 12.27 -20.29
N ASP A 98 21.20 12.92 -20.57
CA ASP A 98 21.78 13.20 -21.90
C ASP A 98 20.92 14.10 -22.81
N VAL A 99 19.81 14.64 -22.30
CA VAL A 99 19.01 15.64 -23.01
C VAL A 99 19.41 17.02 -22.52
N ILE A 100 19.99 17.82 -23.42
CA ILE A 100 20.36 19.21 -23.19
C ILE A 100 19.38 20.10 -23.94
N LEU A 101 18.71 21.02 -23.25
CA LEU A 101 17.81 22.00 -23.85
C LEU A 101 18.18 23.41 -23.40
N PRO A 102 18.25 24.40 -24.30
CA PRO A 102 18.39 25.78 -23.89
C PRO A 102 17.15 26.21 -23.08
N VAL A 103 17.37 27.06 -22.09
CA VAL A 103 16.30 27.78 -21.40
C VAL A 103 15.53 28.64 -22.41
N GLY A 104 14.22 28.74 -22.21
CA GLY A 104 13.30 29.48 -23.07
C GLY A 104 12.17 28.67 -23.65
N LEU A 105 11.44 29.30 -24.57
CA LEU A 105 10.19 28.78 -25.15
C LEU A 105 10.32 28.65 -26.66
N TYR A 106 10.11 27.45 -27.19
CA TYR A 106 10.37 27.14 -28.59
C TYR A 106 9.22 26.31 -29.17
N ASN A 107 8.69 26.74 -30.32
CA ASN A 107 7.66 26.03 -31.10
C ASN A 107 6.44 25.60 -30.26
N SER A 108 5.93 26.47 -29.39
CA SER A 108 4.91 26.09 -28.41
C SER A 108 3.71 27.06 -28.40
N GLN A 109 2.52 26.53 -28.12
CA GLN A 109 1.32 27.36 -27.87
C GLN A 109 1.11 27.48 -26.36
N VAL A 110 1.12 28.69 -25.82
CA VAL A 110 1.09 28.96 -24.38
C VAL A 110 -0.08 29.86 -24.03
N MET A 111 -0.95 29.37 -23.15
CA MET A 111 -2.26 29.96 -22.92
C MET A 111 -2.57 30.03 -21.42
N SER A 112 -2.66 31.24 -20.86
CA SER A 112 -2.93 31.44 -19.42
C SER A 112 -1.96 30.64 -18.52
N CYS A 113 -0.66 30.93 -18.55
CA CYS A 113 0.33 30.14 -17.81
C CYS A 113 1.25 31.01 -16.96
N ASP A 114 1.69 30.47 -15.83
CA ASP A 114 2.86 30.97 -15.10
C ASP A 114 4.04 30.06 -15.41
N ILE A 115 5.15 30.66 -15.80
CA ILE A 115 6.38 29.95 -16.16
C ILE A 115 7.46 30.44 -15.21
N GLY A 116 7.89 29.57 -14.30
CA GLY A 116 8.94 29.85 -13.34
C GLY A 116 10.32 30.00 -13.96
N LYS A 117 11.28 30.36 -13.11
CA LYS A 117 12.64 30.71 -13.51
C LYS A 117 13.32 29.58 -14.31
N ASN A 118 14.04 29.96 -15.35
CA ASN A 118 14.92 29.09 -16.14
C ASN A 118 14.25 27.80 -16.66
N CYS A 119 13.01 27.87 -17.15
CA CYS A 119 12.35 26.71 -17.76
C CYS A 119 12.76 26.49 -19.22
N SER A 120 12.77 25.23 -19.66
CA SER A 120 12.93 24.83 -21.06
C SER A 120 11.63 24.22 -21.59
N ILE A 121 10.89 24.96 -22.42
CA ILE A 121 9.62 24.52 -23.01
C ILE A 121 9.79 24.40 -24.53
N HIS A 122 9.84 23.17 -25.05
CA HIS A 122 10.16 22.87 -26.44
C HIS A 122 9.08 21.98 -27.07
N ASN A 123 8.53 22.40 -28.21
CA ASN A 123 7.56 21.63 -28.99
C ASN A 123 6.35 21.16 -28.16
N VAL A 124 5.76 22.07 -27.37
CA VAL A 124 4.51 21.81 -26.64
C VAL A 124 3.34 22.34 -27.46
N SER A 125 2.61 21.43 -28.09
CA SER A 125 1.60 21.77 -29.10
C SER A 125 0.42 22.54 -28.50
N TYR A 126 0.06 22.26 -27.24
CA TYR A 126 -0.99 22.99 -26.52
C TYR A 126 -0.72 23.01 -25.01
N LEU A 127 -0.24 24.14 -24.48
CA LEU A 127 -0.01 24.39 -23.06
C LEU A 127 -1.05 25.39 -22.52
N SER A 128 -1.96 24.96 -21.64
CA SER A 128 -3.05 25.83 -21.18
C SER A 128 -3.42 25.68 -19.69
N ARG A 129 -3.50 26.82 -18.98
CA ARG A 129 -3.94 26.92 -17.57
C ARG A 129 -3.10 26.07 -16.61
N VAL A 130 -1.79 26.28 -16.67
CA VAL A 130 -0.81 25.56 -15.83
C VAL A 130 0.18 26.54 -15.21
N LEU A 131 0.51 26.27 -13.94
CA LEU A 131 1.55 26.90 -13.17
C LEU A 131 2.79 25.99 -13.20
N ILE A 132 3.90 26.51 -13.69
CA ILE A 132 5.15 25.77 -13.85
C ILE A 132 6.16 26.38 -12.89
N GLY A 133 6.77 25.54 -12.05
CA GLY A 133 7.84 25.89 -11.12
C GLY A 133 9.16 26.19 -11.83
N GLU A 134 10.26 26.12 -11.09
CA GLU A 134 11.58 26.52 -11.59
C GLU A 134 12.37 25.36 -12.21
N ASN A 135 13.21 25.66 -13.19
CA ASN A 135 14.11 24.71 -13.85
C ASN A 135 13.38 23.46 -14.40
N VAL A 136 12.16 23.64 -14.90
CA VAL A 136 11.34 22.58 -15.49
C VAL A 136 11.70 22.37 -16.95
N MET A 137 11.77 21.11 -17.38
CA MET A 137 11.97 20.72 -18.78
C MET A 137 10.70 20.08 -19.34
N LEU A 138 10.07 20.73 -20.33
CA LEU A 138 8.94 20.22 -21.10
C LEU A 138 9.36 20.06 -22.56
N LYS A 139 9.29 18.83 -23.10
CA LYS A 139 9.73 18.54 -24.48
C LYS A 139 8.79 17.59 -25.21
N ASP A 140 8.38 17.94 -26.42
CA ASP A 140 7.56 17.10 -27.30
C ASP A 140 6.30 16.60 -26.59
N ILE A 141 5.39 17.54 -26.30
CA ILE A 141 4.12 17.27 -25.61
C ILE A 141 2.94 17.70 -26.49
N ASP A 142 1.98 16.81 -26.73
CA ASP A 142 0.85 17.12 -27.61
C ASP A 142 -0.19 18.02 -26.89
N GLU A 143 -0.58 17.67 -25.67
CA GLU A 143 -1.54 18.45 -24.86
C GLU A 143 -1.10 18.45 -23.41
N LEU A 144 -0.94 19.65 -22.83
CA LEU A 144 -0.79 19.88 -21.40
C LEU A 144 -1.81 20.95 -20.99
N SER A 145 -2.98 20.53 -20.52
CA SER A 145 -4.12 21.43 -20.31
C SER A 145 -4.86 21.19 -18.99
N THR A 146 -5.42 22.25 -18.43
CA THR A 146 -6.31 22.16 -17.27
C THR A 146 -7.69 22.71 -17.60
N SER A 147 -8.73 21.99 -17.20
CA SER A 147 -10.12 22.44 -17.27
C SER A 147 -10.52 23.23 -16.04
N ASP A 148 -11.56 24.04 -16.15
CA ASP A 148 -12.10 24.81 -15.03
C ASP A 148 -12.79 23.94 -13.96
N HIS A 149 -12.97 22.65 -14.21
CA HIS A 149 -13.56 21.68 -13.27
C HIS A 149 -12.56 20.59 -12.87
N ALA A 150 -11.26 20.86 -12.99
CA ALA A 150 -10.22 19.94 -12.59
C ALA A 150 -10.35 19.56 -11.11
N LYS A 151 -10.23 18.26 -10.81
CA LYS A 151 -10.30 17.69 -9.46
C LYS A 151 -8.96 17.09 -9.01
N PHE A 152 -8.03 16.92 -9.96
CA PHE A 152 -6.71 16.36 -9.76
C PHE A 152 -6.75 14.98 -9.07
N GLY A 153 -7.74 14.17 -9.42
CA GLY A 153 -7.95 12.84 -8.86
C GLY A 153 -8.72 12.78 -7.53
N ASN A 154 -8.98 13.91 -6.87
CA ASN A 154 -9.76 13.94 -5.63
C ASN A 154 -11.25 13.67 -5.90
N GLY A 155 -11.90 12.93 -5.00
CA GLY A 155 -13.30 12.50 -5.06
C GLY A 155 -14.32 13.60 -4.73
N ILE A 156 -14.10 14.81 -5.24
CA ILE A 156 -14.95 15.99 -5.00
C ILE A 156 -15.92 16.27 -6.16
N VAL A 157 -16.85 17.18 -5.92
CA VAL A 157 -17.79 17.73 -6.92
C VAL A 157 -17.55 19.22 -7.00
N LYS A 158 -17.35 19.75 -8.21
CA LYS A 158 -17.15 21.19 -8.43
C LYS A 158 -18.50 21.90 -8.55
N ASP A 159 -18.53 23.19 -8.27
CA ASP A 159 -19.76 23.98 -8.36
C ASP A 159 -20.42 23.85 -9.74
N GLY A 160 -21.73 23.62 -9.74
CA GLY A 160 -22.54 23.43 -10.93
C GLY A 160 -22.41 22.06 -11.62
N GLU A 161 -21.62 21.12 -11.08
CA GLU A 161 -21.58 19.73 -11.57
C GLU A 161 -22.68 18.86 -10.96
N ASP A 162 -23.10 17.84 -11.71
CA ASP A 162 -23.96 16.78 -11.18
C ASP A 162 -23.15 15.89 -10.19
N PRO A 163 -23.57 15.78 -8.92
CA PRO A 163 -22.92 14.92 -7.94
C PRO A 163 -22.85 13.44 -8.34
N SER A 164 -23.72 12.97 -9.23
CA SER A 164 -23.70 11.59 -9.74
C SER A 164 -22.42 11.23 -10.52
N GLY A 165 -21.72 12.25 -11.03
CA GLY A 165 -20.42 12.11 -11.71
C GLY A 165 -19.21 12.07 -10.77
N ARG A 166 -19.42 11.99 -9.44
CA ARG A 166 -18.32 11.90 -8.46
C ARG A 166 -17.47 10.67 -8.73
N ILE A 167 -16.16 10.84 -8.55
CA ILE A 167 -15.21 9.74 -8.62
C ILE A 167 -15.11 9.12 -7.23
N GLU A 168 -15.42 7.83 -7.15
CA GLU A 168 -15.31 7.01 -5.95
C GLU A 168 -14.48 5.77 -6.28
N LEU A 169 -13.79 5.22 -5.29
CA LEU A 169 -13.03 3.97 -5.43
C LEU A 169 -13.86 2.82 -4.86
N GLU A 170 -14.44 2.00 -5.73
CA GLU A 170 -15.21 0.79 -5.37
C GLU A 170 -14.28 -0.35 -4.91
N ILE A 171 -13.56 -0.15 -3.80
CA ILE A 171 -12.61 -1.13 -3.30
C ILE A 171 -13.30 -2.31 -2.61
N ALA A 172 -12.58 -3.44 -2.55
CA ALA A 172 -12.97 -4.70 -1.90
C ALA A 172 -14.15 -5.45 -2.55
N ASN A 173 -15.24 -4.76 -2.92
CA ASN A 173 -16.42 -5.38 -3.49
C ASN A 173 -16.68 -4.84 -4.91
N GLU A 174 -16.76 -5.75 -5.88
CA GLU A 174 -17.08 -5.40 -7.28
C GLU A 174 -18.53 -4.92 -7.46
N ALA A 175 -19.45 -5.31 -6.57
CA ALA A 175 -20.83 -4.83 -6.56
C ALA A 175 -21.00 -3.44 -5.92
N GLY A 176 -19.92 -2.84 -5.40
CA GLY A 176 -19.96 -1.58 -4.64
C GLY A 176 -20.41 -1.76 -3.19
N GLY A 177 -20.91 -0.70 -2.56
CA GLY A 177 -21.31 -0.65 -1.15
C GLY A 177 -20.15 -0.44 -0.17
N ARG A 178 -18.92 -0.37 -0.69
CA ARG A 178 -17.67 -0.13 0.05
C ARG A 178 -16.81 0.97 -0.56
N GLU A 179 -17.41 1.80 -1.40
CA GLU A 179 -16.73 2.88 -2.09
C GLU A 179 -16.20 3.97 -1.15
N ILE A 180 -14.95 4.38 -1.36
CA ILE A 180 -14.31 5.48 -0.61
C ILE A 180 -14.03 6.65 -1.55
N LEU A 181 -13.95 7.86 -1.01
CA LEU A 181 -13.52 9.02 -1.80
C LEU A 181 -11.99 9.08 -1.84
N PRO A 182 -11.34 9.09 -3.02
CA PRO A 182 -9.91 9.31 -3.11
C PRO A 182 -9.59 10.76 -2.72
N PHE A 183 -8.53 10.97 -1.94
CA PHE A 183 -8.03 12.32 -1.65
C PHE A 183 -6.52 12.32 -1.46
N SER A 184 -5.87 13.43 -1.82
CA SER A 184 -4.42 13.45 -1.99
C SER A 184 -3.65 13.08 -0.72
N LYS A 185 -4.15 13.39 0.48
CA LYS A 185 -3.52 13.02 1.76
C LYS A 185 -3.87 11.63 2.29
N MET A 186 -4.74 10.87 1.62
CA MET A 186 -5.27 9.60 2.15
C MET A 186 -4.16 8.62 2.52
N LEU A 187 -4.28 8.05 3.72
CA LEU A 187 -3.46 6.96 4.25
C LEU A 187 -4.20 5.63 4.10
N THR A 188 -3.48 4.52 4.12
CA THR A 188 -4.09 3.17 4.08
C THR A 188 -4.97 2.93 5.32
N VAL A 189 -4.63 3.57 6.45
CA VAL A 189 -5.45 3.57 7.68
C VAL A 189 -6.81 4.25 7.47
N ASP A 190 -6.85 5.35 6.72
CA ASP A 190 -8.10 6.08 6.40
C ASP A 190 -9.01 5.22 5.54
N ALA A 191 -8.44 4.63 4.48
CA ALA A 191 -9.14 3.70 3.61
C ALA A 191 -9.70 2.52 4.41
N TYR A 192 -8.96 2.00 5.40
CA TYR A 192 -9.40 0.94 6.31
C TYR A 192 -10.66 1.34 7.11
N LEU A 193 -10.64 2.48 7.79
CA LEU A 193 -11.79 2.91 8.58
C LEU A 193 -13.01 3.15 7.68
N TRP A 194 -12.80 3.73 6.51
CA TRP A 194 -13.88 4.07 5.58
C TRP A 194 -14.51 2.81 4.95
N TYR A 195 -13.74 1.85 4.43
CA TYR A 195 -14.33 0.66 3.80
C TYR A 195 -14.98 -0.31 4.79
N LYS A 196 -14.54 -0.32 6.05
CA LYS A 196 -14.93 -1.36 7.03
C LYS A 196 -16.23 -1.04 7.77
N TYR A 197 -16.38 0.18 8.29
CA TYR A 197 -17.46 0.54 9.24
C TYR A 197 -18.67 1.16 8.53
N ARG A 198 -19.17 0.50 7.49
CA ARG A 198 -20.24 1.00 6.61
C ARG A 198 -21.59 1.15 7.30
N ASP A 199 -21.80 0.44 8.39
CA ASP A 199 -22.97 0.53 9.26
C ASP A 199 -23.03 1.86 10.04
N ASN A 200 -21.89 2.53 10.26
CA ASN A 200 -21.82 3.80 10.95
C ASN A 200 -22.00 4.99 9.97
N LYS A 201 -23.25 5.40 9.73
CA LYS A 201 -23.59 6.50 8.81
C LYS A 201 -22.94 7.84 9.19
N ASN A 202 -22.93 8.19 10.48
CA ASN A 202 -22.34 9.45 10.96
C ASN A 202 -20.83 9.51 10.68
N LEU A 203 -20.13 8.38 10.81
CA LEU A 203 -18.71 8.27 10.44
C LEU A 203 -18.50 8.48 8.94
N MET A 204 -19.31 7.83 8.08
CA MET A 204 -19.21 7.98 6.62
C MET A 204 -19.47 9.43 6.18
N GLU A 205 -20.45 10.09 6.80
CA GLU A 205 -20.76 11.51 6.56
C GLU A 205 -19.61 12.42 7.01
N SER A 206 -18.99 12.15 8.18
CA SER A 206 -17.80 12.87 8.63
C SER A 206 -16.64 12.73 7.64
N PHE A 207 -16.33 11.53 7.14
CA PHE A 207 -15.26 11.35 6.17
C PHE A 207 -15.50 12.10 4.85
N LYS A 208 -16.74 12.07 4.35
CA LYS A 208 -17.12 12.85 3.16
C LYS A 208 -16.93 14.34 3.42
N LEU A 209 -17.39 14.84 4.56
CA LEU A 209 -17.25 16.24 4.96
C LEU A 209 -15.76 16.65 5.07
N PHE A 210 -14.89 15.79 5.62
CA PHE A 210 -13.45 16.10 5.72
C PHE A 210 -12.84 16.30 4.34
N VAL A 211 -13.17 15.44 3.36
CA VAL A 211 -12.70 15.60 1.98
C VAL A 211 -13.26 16.89 1.36
N GLU A 212 -14.55 17.15 1.51
CA GLU A 212 -15.17 18.35 0.91
C GLU A 212 -14.69 19.67 1.56
N THR A 213 -14.32 19.64 2.83
CA THR A 213 -13.78 20.81 3.55
C THR A 213 -12.34 21.09 3.14
N GLU A 214 -11.54 20.04 2.94
CA GLU A 214 -10.11 20.18 2.63
C GLU A 214 -9.85 20.58 1.17
N TYR A 215 -10.73 20.17 0.25
CA TYR A 215 -10.58 20.41 -1.18
C TYR A 215 -11.75 21.26 -1.71
N PRO A 216 -11.54 22.55 -2.01
CA PRO A 216 -12.63 23.46 -2.35
C PRO A 216 -13.40 23.09 -3.63
N SER A 217 -14.70 23.41 -3.64
CA SER A 217 -15.59 23.17 -4.78
C SER A 217 -15.48 24.22 -5.89
N ASP A 218 -14.76 25.33 -5.66
CA ASP A 218 -14.59 26.41 -6.63
C ASP A 218 -14.03 25.88 -7.97
N ARG A 219 -14.53 26.45 -9.06
CA ARG A 219 -14.02 26.20 -10.41
C ARG A 219 -12.77 27.04 -10.69
N GLY A 220 -11.97 26.61 -11.65
CA GLY A 220 -10.93 27.43 -12.23
C GLY A 220 -9.53 27.24 -11.68
N TYR A 221 -9.29 26.19 -10.88
CA TYR A 221 -7.95 25.84 -10.44
C TYR A 221 -7.05 25.46 -11.63
N TYR A 222 -5.80 25.93 -11.57
CA TYR A 222 -4.78 25.66 -12.57
C TYR A 222 -4.05 24.36 -12.23
N GLY A 223 -3.59 23.67 -13.26
CA GLY A 223 -2.66 22.55 -13.11
C GLY A 223 -1.33 23.05 -12.58
N PHE A 224 -0.57 22.16 -11.97
CA PHE A 224 0.70 22.53 -11.30
C PHE A 224 1.81 21.56 -11.69
N ILE A 225 3.00 22.09 -11.97
CA ILE A 225 4.23 21.33 -12.18
C ILE A 225 5.30 21.90 -11.27
N GLY A 226 5.75 21.12 -10.29
CA GLY A 226 6.77 21.53 -9.35
C GLY A 226 8.17 21.59 -9.96
N ASP A 227 9.08 22.22 -9.23
CA ASP A 227 10.45 22.51 -9.68
C ASP A 227 11.22 21.27 -10.13
N ARG A 228 12.17 21.46 -11.05
CA ARG A 228 13.10 20.43 -11.54
C ARG A 228 12.41 19.18 -12.11
N THR A 229 11.13 19.32 -12.48
CA THR A 229 10.35 18.27 -13.11
C THR A 229 10.72 18.16 -14.58
N VAL A 230 10.79 16.93 -15.08
CA VAL A 230 11.09 16.65 -16.48
C VAL A 230 9.95 15.85 -17.10
N ILE A 231 9.30 16.42 -18.12
CA ILE A 231 8.25 15.78 -18.90
C ILE A 231 8.68 15.78 -20.37
N LYS A 232 8.85 14.59 -20.94
CA LYS A 232 9.26 14.47 -22.35
C LYS A 232 8.50 13.41 -23.14
N ASN A 233 8.34 13.66 -24.44
CA ASN A 233 7.78 12.73 -25.42
C ASN A 233 6.42 12.17 -24.98
N SER A 234 5.55 12.98 -24.39
CA SER A 234 4.29 12.52 -23.80
C SER A 234 3.11 13.10 -24.56
N ARG A 235 2.01 12.35 -24.68
CA ARG A 235 0.88 12.80 -25.49
C ARG A 235 -0.04 13.74 -24.70
N ILE A 236 -0.90 13.17 -23.85
CA ILE A 236 -1.96 13.93 -23.16
C ILE A 236 -1.69 13.99 -21.66
N LEU A 237 -1.52 15.19 -21.14
CA LEU A 237 -1.53 15.51 -19.71
C LEU A 237 -2.67 16.49 -19.45
N LYS A 238 -3.71 16.04 -18.74
CA LYS A 238 -4.94 16.82 -18.56
C LYS A 238 -5.43 16.81 -17.13
N ASP A 239 -5.68 17.99 -16.55
CA ASP A 239 -6.15 18.12 -15.16
C ASP A 239 -5.18 17.44 -14.18
N VAL A 240 -3.90 17.84 -14.20
CA VAL A 240 -2.85 17.21 -13.38
C VAL A 240 -2.17 18.20 -12.44
N THR A 241 -1.83 17.74 -11.25
CA THR A 241 -0.82 18.35 -10.38
C THR A 241 0.37 17.40 -10.26
N ILE A 242 1.57 17.94 -10.39
CA ILE A 242 2.83 17.19 -10.41
C ILE A 242 3.78 17.86 -9.43
N GLY A 243 4.27 17.10 -8.45
CA GLY A 243 5.27 17.56 -7.46
C GLY A 243 6.65 17.75 -8.08
N SER A 244 7.59 18.27 -7.31
CA SER A 244 8.95 18.55 -7.77
C SER A 244 9.75 17.29 -8.06
N ASP A 245 10.77 17.43 -8.92
CA ASP A 245 11.71 16.36 -9.29
C ASP A 245 11.04 15.11 -9.90
N ALA A 246 9.80 15.24 -10.38
CA ALA A 246 9.12 14.14 -11.06
C ALA A 246 9.74 13.90 -12.43
N TYR A 247 9.71 12.64 -12.88
CA TYR A 247 10.18 12.27 -14.21
C TYR A 247 9.10 11.53 -14.99
N ILE A 248 8.64 12.15 -16.07
CA ILE A 248 7.58 11.61 -16.95
C ILE A 248 8.13 11.51 -18.37
N LYS A 249 8.12 10.30 -18.93
CA LYS A 249 8.59 10.04 -20.29
C LYS A 249 7.64 9.12 -21.03
N GLY A 250 7.22 9.50 -22.24
CA GLY A 250 6.49 8.58 -23.11
C GLY A 250 5.07 8.25 -22.66
N ALA A 251 4.46 9.03 -21.77
CA ALA A 251 3.13 8.73 -21.26
C ALA A 251 2.08 8.93 -22.37
N ASN A 252 1.18 7.96 -22.52
CA ASN A 252 0.10 8.05 -23.52
C ASN A 252 -1.01 8.98 -23.05
N LYS A 253 -1.40 8.86 -21.78
CA LYS A 253 -2.46 9.69 -21.21
C LYS A 253 -2.37 9.73 -19.69
N LEU A 254 -2.24 10.93 -19.14
CA LEU A 254 -2.31 11.24 -17.72
C LEU A 254 -3.49 12.20 -17.53
N LYS A 255 -4.59 11.73 -16.93
CA LYS A 255 -5.81 12.54 -16.81
C LYS A 255 -6.38 12.55 -15.40
N ASN A 256 -6.66 13.73 -14.87
CA ASN A 256 -7.26 13.94 -13.55
C ASN A 256 -6.46 13.24 -12.45
N LEU A 257 -5.22 13.69 -12.26
CA LEU A 257 -4.25 13.05 -11.38
C LEU A 257 -3.61 14.05 -10.41
N THR A 258 -3.32 13.55 -9.20
CA THR A 258 -2.27 14.13 -8.35
C THR A 258 -1.06 13.19 -8.39
N ILE A 259 0.08 13.70 -8.86
CA ILE A 259 1.36 12.99 -8.91
C ILE A 259 2.29 13.66 -7.91
N LYS A 260 2.43 13.09 -6.71
CA LYS A 260 3.35 13.60 -5.71
C LYS A 260 4.77 13.14 -6.01
N SER A 261 5.72 14.03 -5.83
CA SER A 261 7.15 13.80 -6.01
C SER A 261 7.91 14.84 -5.21
N SER A 262 9.08 14.45 -4.73
CA SER A 262 10.01 15.31 -3.99
C SER A 262 11.45 14.97 -4.36
N PRO A 263 12.44 15.84 -4.03
CA PRO A 263 13.85 15.57 -4.33
C PRO A 263 14.35 14.22 -3.81
N ASN A 264 13.89 13.83 -2.61
CA ASN A 264 14.31 12.59 -1.94
C ASN A 264 13.47 11.38 -2.38
N HIS A 265 12.22 11.60 -2.80
CA HIS A 265 11.27 10.55 -3.12
C HIS A 265 10.63 10.80 -4.49
N LYS A 266 11.48 10.74 -5.52
CA LYS A 266 11.10 11.02 -6.91
C LYS A 266 10.10 10.00 -7.44
N THR A 267 9.00 10.50 -8.01
CA THR A 267 8.02 9.68 -8.72
C THR A 267 8.34 9.64 -10.21
N GLN A 268 8.22 8.44 -10.81
CA GLN A 268 8.57 8.20 -12.21
C GLN A 268 7.42 7.54 -12.96
N ILE A 269 7.08 8.08 -14.13
CA ILE A 269 6.09 7.53 -15.05
C ILE A 269 6.76 7.36 -16.42
N GLY A 270 6.90 6.12 -16.87
CA GLY A 270 7.55 5.79 -18.14
C GLY A 270 6.58 5.53 -19.29
N GLU A 271 7.16 4.93 -20.33
CA GLU A 271 6.58 4.88 -21.65
C GLU A 271 5.30 4.02 -21.70
N GLY A 272 4.34 4.46 -22.51
CA GLY A 272 3.11 3.75 -22.81
C GLY A 272 2.04 3.83 -21.72
N CYS A 273 2.33 4.43 -20.56
CA CYS A 273 1.42 4.40 -19.41
C CYS A 273 0.13 5.22 -19.67
N THR A 274 -0.99 4.71 -19.14
CA THR A 274 -2.31 5.35 -19.21
C THR A 274 -2.94 5.40 -17.82
N LEU A 275 -2.98 6.58 -17.20
CA LEU A 275 -3.41 6.77 -15.82
C LEU A 275 -4.56 7.79 -15.78
N VAL A 276 -5.70 7.40 -15.21
CA VAL A 276 -6.92 8.21 -15.21
C VAL A 276 -7.61 8.18 -13.85
N ASN A 277 -7.99 9.35 -13.33
CA ASN A 277 -8.73 9.50 -12.06
C ASN A 277 -8.01 8.83 -10.88
N GLY A 278 -6.89 9.38 -10.44
CA GLY A 278 -6.13 8.73 -9.38
C GLY A 278 -5.07 9.60 -8.73
N ILE A 279 -4.52 9.06 -7.65
CA ILE A 279 -3.50 9.73 -6.84
C ILE A 279 -2.28 8.81 -6.78
N ILE A 280 -1.12 9.39 -7.03
CA ILE A 280 0.17 8.70 -7.02
C ILE A 280 1.01 9.40 -5.96
N ASN A 281 1.27 8.72 -4.84
CA ASN A 281 2.12 9.25 -3.78
C ASN A 281 3.60 9.20 -4.15
N GLU A 282 4.44 9.78 -3.29
CA GLU A 282 5.88 9.93 -3.52
C GLU A 282 6.61 8.60 -3.69
N GLY A 283 7.73 8.62 -4.41
CA GLY A 283 8.58 7.45 -4.65
C GLY A 283 7.96 6.38 -5.57
N CYS A 284 6.78 6.64 -6.14
CA CYS A 284 6.09 5.67 -6.98
C CYS A 284 6.75 5.49 -8.35
N LYS A 285 6.59 4.30 -8.92
CA LYS A 285 7.20 3.89 -10.20
C LYS A 285 6.17 3.22 -11.10
N VAL A 286 5.77 3.88 -12.18
CA VAL A 286 4.79 3.37 -13.14
C VAL A 286 5.42 3.25 -14.51
N PHE A 287 5.58 2.03 -15.03
CA PHE A 287 6.41 1.77 -16.22
C PHE A 287 5.80 0.76 -17.19
N TYR A 288 6.32 0.78 -18.42
CA TYR A 288 6.16 -0.27 -19.42
C TYR A 288 4.69 -0.54 -19.76
N GLY A 289 3.95 0.51 -20.11
CA GLY A 289 2.55 0.37 -20.57
C GLY A 289 1.52 0.09 -19.47
N ALA A 290 1.88 0.26 -18.19
CA ALA A 290 0.94 0.08 -17.09
C ALA A 290 -0.29 1.02 -17.24
N THR A 291 -1.45 0.50 -16.90
CA THR A 291 -2.74 1.20 -16.98
C THR A 291 -3.42 1.23 -15.63
N ALA A 292 -3.91 2.39 -15.20
CA ALA A 292 -4.66 2.50 -13.96
C ALA A 292 -5.85 3.47 -14.09
N VAL A 293 -7.00 3.09 -13.54
CA VAL A 293 -8.25 3.86 -13.62
C VAL A 293 -8.97 3.82 -12.27
N ARG A 294 -9.29 4.98 -11.69
CA ARG A 294 -9.88 5.07 -10.33
C ARG A 294 -9.02 4.33 -9.32
N PHE A 295 -7.89 4.94 -8.96
CA PHE A 295 -6.87 4.26 -8.17
C PHE A 295 -6.15 5.19 -7.19
N GLN A 296 -5.57 4.59 -6.15
CA GLN A 296 -4.61 5.24 -5.28
C GLN A 296 -3.34 4.39 -5.16
N LEU A 297 -2.20 4.94 -5.55
CA LEU A 297 -0.89 4.35 -5.25
C LEU A 297 -0.33 5.02 -3.99
N MET A 298 -0.11 4.22 -2.96
CA MET A 298 0.56 4.65 -1.74
C MET A 298 2.08 4.70 -1.95
N SER A 299 2.79 5.40 -1.06
CA SER A 299 4.19 5.76 -1.26
C SER A 299 5.07 4.54 -1.59
N HIS A 300 6.01 4.75 -2.52
CA HIS A 300 6.96 3.74 -3.01
C HIS A 300 6.34 2.50 -3.68
N SER A 301 5.08 2.59 -4.11
CA SER A 301 4.43 1.50 -4.87
C SER A 301 4.85 1.50 -6.34
N SER A 302 4.77 0.33 -6.97
CA SER A 302 5.18 0.11 -8.36
C SER A 302 4.11 -0.58 -9.19
N LEU A 303 3.84 -0.04 -10.38
CA LEU A 303 3.06 -0.69 -11.44
C LEU A 303 3.94 -0.87 -12.67
N LYS A 304 4.09 -2.09 -13.18
CA LYS A 304 5.05 -2.39 -14.26
C LYS A 304 4.48 -3.34 -15.31
N TYR A 305 5.10 -3.33 -16.47
CA TYR A 305 4.97 -4.35 -17.52
C TYR A 305 3.51 -4.64 -17.92
N GLY A 306 2.74 -3.59 -18.19
CA GLY A 306 1.34 -3.72 -18.63
C GLY A 306 0.33 -4.03 -17.52
N ALA A 307 0.72 -3.95 -16.24
CA ALA A 307 -0.20 -4.11 -15.11
C ALA A 307 -1.44 -3.20 -15.26
N ARG A 308 -2.62 -3.75 -14.94
CA ARG A 308 -3.91 -3.06 -14.92
C ARG A 308 -4.43 -2.96 -13.49
N LEU A 309 -4.62 -1.74 -13.00
CA LEU A 309 -5.14 -1.45 -11.67
C LEU A 309 -6.42 -0.62 -11.76
N ILE A 310 -7.57 -1.18 -11.39
CA ILE A 310 -8.89 -0.53 -11.56
C ILE A 310 -9.65 -0.54 -10.24
N ASN A 311 -10.28 0.58 -9.85
CA ASN A 311 -11.08 0.68 -8.62
C ASN A 311 -10.33 0.15 -7.38
N SER A 312 -9.04 0.50 -7.24
CA SER A 312 -8.18 -0.19 -6.27
C SER A 312 -7.22 0.75 -5.55
N VAL A 313 -6.88 0.40 -4.32
CA VAL A 313 -5.82 1.03 -3.52
C VAL A 313 -4.67 0.04 -3.40
N LEU A 314 -3.47 0.47 -3.81
CA LEU A 314 -2.22 -0.29 -3.68
C LEU A 314 -1.38 0.32 -2.56
N GLY A 315 -1.29 -0.39 -1.44
CA GLY A 315 -0.58 0.01 -0.23
C GLY A 315 0.93 0.14 -0.39
N GLU A 316 1.56 0.80 0.58
CA GLU A 316 2.95 1.23 0.57
C GLU A 316 3.94 0.11 0.24
N ASN A 317 5.03 0.45 -0.47
CA ASN A 317 6.11 -0.50 -0.80
C ASN A 317 5.65 -1.76 -1.56
N SER A 318 4.51 -1.68 -2.28
CA SER A 318 3.98 -2.82 -3.03
C SER A 318 4.35 -2.78 -4.50
N THR A 319 4.45 -3.93 -5.15
CA THR A 319 4.72 -4.04 -6.59
C THR A 319 3.73 -4.96 -7.27
N ILE A 320 3.09 -4.46 -8.32
CA ILE A 320 2.32 -5.24 -9.29
C ILE A 320 2.97 -5.12 -10.67
N SER A 321 3.24 -6.26 -11.30
CA SER A 321 3.75 -6.36 -12.67
C SER A 321 2.89 -7.30 -13.50
N CYS A 322 2.59 -6.93 -14.75
CA CYS A 322 1.90 -7.78 -15.73
C CYS A 322 0.46 -8.21 -15.44
N CYS A 323 -0.11 -7.90 -14.26
CA CYS A 323 -1.36 -8.51 -13.80
C CYS A 323 -2.57 -7.61 -13.95
N GLU A 324 -3.75 -8.19 -13.78
CA GLU A 324 -5.02 -7.47 -13.69
C GLU A 324 -5.58 -7.53 -12.26
N VAL A 325 -5.80 -6.33 -11.71
CA VAL A 325 -6.31 -6.12 -10.35
C VAL A 325 -7.50 -5.16 -10.38
N LEU A 326 -8.66 -5.62 -9.91
CA LEU A 326 -9.91 -4.85 -9.89
C LEU A 326 -10.55 -4.85 -8.51
N ASN A 327 -11.16 -3.72 -8.14
CA ASN A 327 -12.00 -3.60 -6.94
C ASN A 327 -11.33 -4.19 -5.70
N SER A 328 -10.04 -3.89 -5.50
CA SER A 328 -9.19 -4.52 -4.50
C SER A 328 -8.59 -3.51 -3.54
N PHE A 329 -8.55 -3.88 -2.26
CA PHE A 329 -7.88 -3.11 -1.22
C PHE A 329 -6.64 -3.87 -0.73
N ILE A 330 -5.47 -3.37 -1.12
CA ILE A 330 -4.19 -4.05 -0.88
C ILE A 330 -3.37 -3.20 0.09
N TYR A 331 -2.96 -3.80 1.20
CA TYR A 331 -2.14 -3.17 2.24
C TYR A 331 -0.64 -3.27 1.90
N PRO A 332 0.24 -2.64 2.70
CA PRO A 332 1.67 -2.56 2.40
C PRO A 332 2.41 -3.89 2.18
N GLY A 333 3.44 -3.84 1.34
CA GLY A 333 4.36 -4.96 1.10
C GLY A 333 3.78 -6.09 0.24
N HIS A 334 2.84 -5.79 -0.65
CA HIS A 334 2.29 -6.76 -1.60
C HIS A 334 3.21 -6.97 -2.80
N GLU A 335 3.37 -8.23 -3.23
CA GLU A 335 4.18 -8.62 -4.38
C GLU A 335 3.37 -9.50 -5.33
N GLN A 336 3.28 -9.06 -6.59
CA GLN A 336 2.62 -9.80 -7.66
C GLN A 336 3.32 -9.50 -8.99
N HIS A 337 4.04 -10.47 -9.54
CA HIS A 337 4.97 -10.21 -10.65
C HIS A 337 4.64 -10.88 -11.99
N HIS A 338 3.65 -11.78 -12.00
CA HIS A 338 3.47 -12.72 -13.11
C HIS A 338 2.14 -12.52 -13.84
N ASN A 339 2.22 -12.37 -15.17
CA ASN A 339 1.12 -11.99 -16.05
C ASN A 339 -0.21 -12.76 -15.86
N SER A 340 -0.14 -14.07 -15.56
CA SER A 340 -1.31 -14.93 -15.52
C SER A 340 -2.12 -14.89 -14.23
N SER A 341 -1.82 -13.99 -13.28
CA SER A 341 -2.58 -13.88 -12.03
C SER A 341 -3.68 -12.82 -12.12
N PHE A 342 -4.81 -13.10 -11.48
CA PHE A 342 -6.02 -12.31 -11.51
C PHE A 342 -6.53 -12.07 -10.09
N LEU A 343 -6.76 -10.81 -9.73
CA LEU A 343 -7.17 -10.40 -8.39
C LEU A 343 -8.38 -9.46 -8.47
N ILE A 344 -9.55 -9.96 -8.08
CA ILE A 344 -10.81 -9.21 -8.07
C ILE A 344 -11.46 -9.32 -6.69
N ALA A 345 -12.15 -8.25 -6.27
CA ALA A 345 -13.01 -8.23 -5.08
C ALA A 345 -12.31 -8.76 -3.81
N SER A 346 -11.08 -8.27 -3.58
CA SER A 346 -10.19 -8.82 -2.57
C SER A 346 -9.64 -7.76 -1.63
N VAL A 347 -9.55 -8.12 -0.35
CA VAL A 347 -8.83 -7.39 0.69
C VAL A 347 -7.62 -8.20 1.12
N LEU A 348 -6.43 -7.72 0.76
CA LEU A 348 -5.15 -8.37 1.10
C LEU A 348 -4.42 -7.53 2.14
N LYS A 349 -4.31 -8.04 3.38
CA LYS A 349 -3.85 -7.27 4.54
C LYS A 349 -2.33 -7.08 4.67
N GLY A 350 -1.59 -7.21 3.56
CA GLY A 350 -0.19 -6.80 3.44
C GLY A 350 0.79 -7.97 3.45
N GLN A 351 2.06 -7.73 3.14
CA GLN A 351 3.10 -8.78 3.06
C GLN A 351 2.67 -9.99 2.20
N THR A 352 1.80 -9.78 1.22
CA THR A 352 1.18 -10.87 0.44
C THR A 352 2.00 -11.14 -0.81
N ASN A 353 1.98 -12.40 -1.26
CA ASN A 353 2.69 -12.81 -2.47
C ASN A 353 1.76 -13.64 -3.35
N ILE A 354 1.40 -13.11 -4.52
CA ILE A 354 0.48 -13.76 -5.44
C ILE A 354 1.26 -14.44 -6.55
N ALA A 355 1.23 -15.78 -6.57
CA ALA A 355 1.94 -16.55 -7.58
C ALA A 355 1.25 -16.51 -8.96
N SER A 356 2.01 -16.86 -10.00
CA SER A 356 1.50 -16.96 -11.37
C SER A 356 0.31 -17.91 -11.47
N GLY A 357 -0.72 -17.52 -12.23
CA GLY A 357 -1.90 -18.35 -12.46
C GLY A 357 -2.88 -18.40 -11.30
N ALA A 358 -2.60 -17.71 -10.19
CA ALA A 358 -3.56 -17.57 -9.11
C ALA A 358 -4.77 -16.78 -9.61
N THR A 359 -5.95 -17.40 -9.53
CA THR A 359 -7.25 -16.80 -9.88
C THR A 359 -8.03 -16.56 -8.59
N ILE A 360 -7.95 -15.32 -8.13
CA ILE A 360 -8.55 -14.85 -6.88
C ILE A 360 -9.65 -13.89 -7.28
N GLY A 361 -10.81 -14.46 -7.58
CA GLY A 361 -11.96 -13.71 -8.06
C GLY A 361 -12.43 -14.16 -9.43
N SER A 362 -13.75 -14.32 -9.54
CA SER A 362 -14.53 -14.34 -10.77
C SER A 362 -16.01 -14.37 -10.38
N ASN A 363 -16.73 -13.27 -10.64
CA ASN A 363 -18.17 -13.13 -10.41
C ASN A 363 -19.02 -13.82 -11.51
N HIS A 364 -18.38 -14.54 -12.43
CA HIS A 364 -19.06 -15.22 -13.54
C HIS A 364 -19.73 -16.54 -13.11
N ASN A 365 -20.41 -16.53 -11.96
CA ASN A 365 -21.10 -17.68 -11.37
C ASN A 365 -22.62 -17.69 -11.64
N SER A 366 -23.12 -16.82 -12.54
CA SER A 366 -24.54 -16.65 -12.95
C SER A 366 -25.52 -16.24 -11.86
N ARG A 367 -25.07 -16.05 -10.61
CA ARG A 367 -25.85 -15.53 -9.49
C ARG A 367 -25.51 -14.05 -9.28
N ALA A 368 -26.21 -13.37 -8.37
CA ALA A 368 -25.87 -12.01 -7.98
C ALA A 368 -24.38 -11.92 -7.58
N ASN A 369 -23.78 -10.76 -7.83
CA ASN A 369 -22.34 -10.51 -7.71
C ASN A 369 -21.90 -10.46 -6.24
N ASP A 370 -21.92 -11.59 -5.54
CA ASP A 370 -21.80 -11.55 -4.08
C ASP A 370 -20.54 -12.28 -3.61
N GLY A 371 -19.57 -11.48 -3.19
CA GLY A 371 -18.63 -11.86 -2.15
C GLY A 371 -17.27 -11.18 -2.21
N GLU A 372 -16.54 -11.21 -1.09
CA GLU A 372 -15.19 -10.67 -0.94
C GLU A 372 -14.24 -11.77 -0.48
N LEU A 373 -13.00 -11.75 -0.96
CA LEU A 373 -11.94 -12.53 -0.37
C LEU A 373 -11.13 -11.66 0.59
N VAL A 374 -11.03 -12.08 1.85
CA VAL A 374 -10.28 -11.36 2.88
C VAL A 374 -9.14 -12.21 3.38
N ALA A 375 -7.91 -11.82 3.08
CA ALA A 375 -6.72 -12.55 3.51
C ALA A 375 -5.87 -11.72 4.46
N GLY A 376 -5.44 -12.36 5.56
CA GLY A 376 -4.46 -11.83 6.49
C GLY A 376 -3.12 -11.53 5.82
N ARG A 377 -2.25 -10.81 6.53
CA ARG A 377 -0.92 -10.49 6.01
C ARG A 377 -0.10 -11.77 5.82
N GLY A 378 0.81 -11.80 4.85
CA GLY A 378 1.59 -13.02 4.57
C GLY A 378 0.86 -14.08 3.73
N PHE A 379 -0.34 -13.79 3.24
CA PHE A 379 -1.09 -14.71 2.37
C PHE A 379 -0.33 -15.01 1.08
N TRP A 380 -0.19 -16.30 0.78
CA TRP A 380 0.56 -16.81 -0.36
C TRP A 380 -0.22 -17.89 -1.11
N PRO A 381 -1.08 -17.51 -2.06
CA PRO A 381 -1.63 -18.43 -3.03
C PRO A 381 -0.55 -18.94 -4.00
N GLY A 382 -0.35 -20.25 -4.01
CA GLY A 382 0.60 -20.94 -4.87
C GLY A 382 0.19 -20.93 -6.35
N LEU A 383 1.09 -21.43 -7.21
CA LEU A 383 0.89 -21.42 -8.66
C LEU A 383 -0.43 -22.07 -9.06
N ASN A 384 -1.18 -21.43 -9.96
CA ASN A 384 -2.45 -21.96 -10.49
C ASN A 384 -3.47 -22.37 -9.42
N CYS A 385 -3.55 -21.65 -8.30
CA CYS A 385 -4.70 -21.82 -7.40
C CYS A 385 -5.93 -21.10 -7.96
N SER A 386 -7.12 -21.65 -7.71
CA SER A 386 -8.39 -20.95 -7.93
C SER A 386 -9.19 -20.91 -6.65
N LEU A 387 -9.59 -19.72 -6.22
CA LEU A 387 -10.25 -19.48 -4.93
C LEU A 387 -11.64 -18.90 -5.12
N LYS A 388 -12.62 -19.51 -4.46
CA LYS A 388 -14.00 -19.05 -4.45
C LYS A 388 -14.25 -17.95 -3.41
N HIS A 389 -15.09 -16.98 -3.75
CA HIS A 389 -15.62 -15.98 -2.82
C HIS A 389 -16.94 -16.49 -2.22
N ASP A 390 -17.34 -16.19 -0.98
CA ASP A 390 -16.69 -15.43 0.11
C ASP A 390 -15.67 -16.27 0.90
N SER A 391 -14.37 -15.98 0.79
CA SER A 391 -13.36 -16.72 1.57
C SER A 391 -12.56 -15.82 2.48
N LYS A 392 -12.18 -16.34 3.65
CA LYS A 392 -11.37 -15.67 4.66
C LYS A 392 -10.19 -16.54 5.09
N PHE A 393 -9.02 -15.94 5.15
CA PHE A 393 -7.79 -16.59 5.57
C PHE A 393 -7.10 -15.79 6.67
N ALA A 394 -6.71 -16.47 7.76
CA ALA A 394 -5.83 -15.91 8.79
C ALA A 394 -4.45 -15.53 8.22
N THR A 395 -3.62 -14.89 9.04
CA THR A 395 -2.27 -14.47 8.65
C THR A 395 -1.37 -15.64 8.24
N PHE A 396 -0.45 -15.39 7.30
CA PHE A 396 0.56 -16.32 6.80
C PHE A 396 0.01 -17.67 6.29
N ASN A 397 -1.16 -17.67 5.64
CA ASN A 397 -1.67 -18.86 4.98
C ASN A 397 -1.03 -19.06 3.58
N ILE A 398 -0.44 -20.22 3.34
CA ILE A 398 -0.03 -20.68 2.00
C ILE A 398 -1.14 -21.56 1.44
N VAL A 399 -1.54 -21.33 0.20
CA VAL A 399 -2.50 -22.21 -0.50
C VAL A 399 -1.79 -22.97 -1.60
N VAL A 400 -1.79 -24.29 -1.56
CA VAL A 400 -1.17 -25.14 -2.58
C VAL A 400 -1.96 -25.04 -3.89
N LYS A 401 -1.28 -25.24 -5.02
CA LYS A 401 -1.91 -25.39 -6.35
C LYS A 401 -3.14 -26.29 -6.27
N GLY A 402 -4.28 -25.80 -6.77
CA GLY A 402 -5.53 -26.54 -6.72
C GLY A 402 -6.74 -25.67 -7.07
N ASN A 403 -7.86 -26.33 -7.38
CA ASN A 403 -9.14 -25.66 -7.63
C ASN A 403 -10.04 -25.76 -6.40
N TYR A 404 -10.11 -24.69 -5.60
CA TYR A 404 -10.88 -24.63 -4.38
C TYR A 404 -12.29 -24.13 -4.69
N THR A 405 -13.17 -25.07 -5.03
CA THR A 405 -14.52 -24.80 -5.56
C THR A 405 -15.54 -24.36 -4.50
N LYS A 406 -15.13 -24.28 -3.23
CA LYS A 406 -15.96 -23.93 -2.08
C LYS A 406 -15.34 -22.78 -1.31
N GLU A 407 -16.19 -22.05 -0.61
CA GLU A 407 -15.81 -20.98 0.30
C GLU A 407 -15.00 -21.56 1.47
N ILE A 408 -13.88 -20.91 1.80
CA ILE A 408 -12.96 -21.31 2.87
C ILE A 408 -12.91 -20.21 3.91
N ASN A 409 -13.08 -20.56 5.18
CA ASN A 409 -12.87 -19.70 6.33
C ASN A 409 -11.85 -20.37 7.27
N ASN A 410 -10.55 -20.18 7.02
CA ASN A 410 -9.50 -20.78 7.85
C ASN A 410 -9.04 -19.81 8.95
N PRO A 411 -9.29 -20.11 10.24
CA PRO A 411 -8.84 -19.26 11.35
C PRO A 411 -7.40 -19.55 11.79
N LEU A 412 -6.78 -20.62 11.31
CA LEU A 412 -5.45 -21.05 11.76
C LEU A 412 -4.33 -20.27 11.04
N PRO A 413 -3.51 -19.47 11.75
CA PRO A 413 -2.44 -18.72 11.14
C PRO A 413 -1.23 -19.60 10.81
N PHE A 414 -0.34 -19.12 9.95
CA PHE A 414 0.89 -19.82 9.54
C PHE A 414 0.64 -21.20 8.91
N SER A 415 -0.53 -21.42 8.32
CA SER A 415 -0.94 -22.74 7.83
C SER A 415 -0.61 -22.97 6.36
N LEU A 416 -0.44 -24.23 5.98
CA LEU A 416 -0.54 -24.69 4.59
C LEU A 416 -1.95 -25.24 4.36
N ILE A 417 -2.61 -24.79 3.30
CA ILE A 417 -3.92 -25.29 2.86
C ILE A 417 -3.70 -26.05 1.55
N SER A 418 -4.19 -27.28 1.48
CA SER A 418 -4.13 -28.12 0.28
C SER A 418 -5.46 -28.82 0.03
N LEU A 419 -5.55 -29.53 -1.10
CA LEU A 419 -6.62 -30.47 -1.40
C LEU A 419 -6.07 -31.89 -1.22
N ASN A 420 -6.83 -32.73 -0.51
CA ASN A 420 -6.53 -34.15 -0.45
C ASN A 420 -6.95 -34.87 -1.75
N LYS A 421 -6.71 -36.18 -1.82
CA LYS A 421 -7.04 -37.03 -2.99
C LYS A 421 -8.51 -37.03 -3.44
N ASN A 422 -9.43 -36.51 -2.62
CA ASN A 422 -10.86 -36.43 -2.89
C ASN A 422 -11.33 -34.97 -3.08
N ASP A 423 -10.41 -34.06 -3.42
CA ASP A 423 -10.67 -32.63 -3.61
C ASP A 423 -11.30 -31.93 -2.40
N LYS A 424 -11.01 -32.43 -1.18
CA LYS A 424 -11.42 -31.78 0.07
C LYS A 424 -10.27 -30.99 0.65
N VAL A 425 -10.58 -29.81 1.18
CA VAL A 425 -9.61 -29.00 1.93
C VAL A 425 -9.03 -29.78 3.10
N GLU A 426 -7.72 -29.68 3.25
CA GLU A 426 -6.95 -30.08 4.42
C GLU A 426 -6.00 -28.96 4.82
N VAL A 427 -5.68 -28.87 6.11
CA VAL A 427 -4.93 -27.77 6.70
C VAL A 427 -3.81 -28.33 7.56
N PHE A 428 -2.61 -27.79 7.38
CA PHE A 428 -1.45 -28.05 8.22
C PHE A 428 -1.10 -26.75 8.97
N PRO A 429 -1.60 -26.55 10.19
CA PRO A 429 -1.30 -25.37 10.99
C PRO A 429 0.17 -25.31 11.42
N GLY A 430 0.69 -24.08 11.61
CA GLY A 430 2.09 -23.88 12.00
C GLY A 430 3.12 -24.35 10.96
N TYR A 431 2.69 -24.58 9.71
CA TYR A 431 3.54 -25.06 8.61
C TYR A 431 4.81 -24.22 8.44
N TRP A 432 4.69 -22.89 8.49
CA TRP A 432 5.85 -22.01 8.34
C TRP A 432 6.94 -22.28 9.38
N PHE A 433 6.55 -22.47 10.64
CA PHE A 433 7.50 -22.68 11.73
C PHE A 433 8.30 -23.97 11.58
N LEU A 434 7.67 -24.99 11.00
CA LEU A 434 8.22 -26.34 10.86
C LEU A 434 8.99 -26.52 9.55
N HIS A 435 8.55 -25.87 8.47
CA HIS A 435 9.01 -26.18 7.13
C HIS A 435 9.73 -25.03 6.41
N ASN A 436 9.53 -23.77 6.81
CA ASN A 436 10.10 -22.63 6.08
C ASN A 436 10.41 -21.41 6.97
N MET A 437 11.12 -21.62 8.09
CA MET A 437 11.51 -20.53 9.00
C MET A 437 12.43 -19.51 8.31
N TYR A 438 13.30 -19.96 7.39
CA TYR A 438 14.20 -19.08 6.63
C TYR A 438 13.45 -17.97 5.89
N ALA A 439 12.41 -18.32 5.12
CA ALA A 439 11.66 -17.33 4.36
C ALA A 439 10.87 -16.39 5.27
N LEU A 440 10.33 -16.89 6.39
CA LEU A 440 9.57 -16.07 7.34
C LEU A 440 10.43 -14.96 7.97
N LYS A 441 11.60 -15.33 8.52
CA LYS A 441 12.57 -14.37 9.09
C LYS A 441 13.15 -13.43 8.05
N ARG A 442 13.60 -13.97 6.91
CA ARG A 442 14.17 -13.17 5.81
C ARG A 442 13.18 -12.17 5.25
N ASN A 443 11.93 -12.56 5.05
CA ASN A 443 10.93 -11.66 4.47
C ASN A 443 10.63 -10.49 5.42
N SER A 444 10.48 -10.77 6.73
CA SER A 444 10.29 -9.73 7.75
C SER A 444 11.41 -8.69 7.72
N TRP A 445 12.67 -9.13 7.67
CA TRP A 445 13.84 -8.25 7.51
C TRP A 445 13.81 -7.46 6.18
N LYS A 446 13.53 -8.15 5.07
CA LYS A 446 13.52 -7.53 3.73
C LYS A 446 12.47 -6.45 3.58
N TYR A 447 11.27 -6.64 4.14
CA TYR A 447 10.24 -5.60 4.09
C TYR A 447 10.69 -4.34 4.83
N GLY A 448 11.32 -4.48 6.00
CA GLY A 448 11.92 -3.35 6.73
C GLY A 448 12.99 -2.62 5.92
N VAL A 449 13.92 -3.33 5.28
CA VAL A 449 14.97 -2.72 4.44
C VAL A 449 14.40 -2.05 3.18
N ARG A 450 13.31 -2.57 2.62
CA ARG A 450 12.66 -2.04 1.42
C ARG A 450 11.79 -0.82 1.69
N ASP A 451 11.40 -0.58 2.94
CA ASP A 451 10.63 0.61 3.29
C ASP A 451 11.54 1.84 3.23
N GLN A 452 11.33 2.67 2.20
CA GLN A 452 12.13 3.86 1.93
C GLN A 452 11.35 5.15 2.19
N ARG A 453 10.20 5.05 2.87
CA ARG A 453 9.33 6.19 3.18
C ARG A 453 9.99 7.14 4.18
N GLU A 454 9.78 8.45 3.97
CA GLU A 454 10.18 9.44 4.96
C GLU A 454 9.43 9.24 6.28
N LYS A 455 10.14 9.31 7.41
CA LYS A 455 9.58 9.33 8.77
C LYS A 455 8.79 8.07 9.19
N ASN A 456 8.79 7.01 8.38
CA ASN A 456 8.13 5.72 8.66
C ASN A 456 6.68 5.86 9.16
N PHE A 457 5.90 6.79 8.58
CA PHE A 457 4.52 7.02 8.94
C PHE A 457 3.57 6.70 7.77
N PRO A 458 2.46 5.95 7.98
CA PRO A 458 2.07 5.23 9.20
C PRO A 458 3.13 4.22 9.63
N ARG A 459 3.22 3.97 10.95
CA ARG A 459 4.13 2.98 11.51
C ARG A 459 3.68 1.59 11.04
N LEU A 460 4.53 0.92 10.26
CA LEU A 460 4.32 -0.46 9.82
C LEU A 460 5.15 -1.40 10.68
N ASP A 461 4.57 -2.54 11.04
CA ASP A 461 5.29 -3.64 11.69
C ASP A 461 5.27 -4.87 10.76
N PHE A 462 6.45 -5.21 10.24
CA PHE A 462 6.65 -6.31 9.30
C PHE A 462 7.05 -7.62 9.98
N ASP A 463 7.23 -7.63 11.30
CA ASP A 463 7.59 -8.83 12.04
C ASP A 463 6.47 -9.86 11.93
N PHE A 464 6.83 -11.12 11.66
CA PHE A 464 5.86 -12.21 11.65
C PHE A 464 5.31 -12.50 13.05
N LEU A 465 6.00 -12.10 14.13
CA LEU A 465 5.46 -12.10 15.49
C LEU A 465 5.06 -10.68 15.91
N ALA A 466 3.83 -10.31 15.57
CA ALA A 466 3.21 -9.06 15.98
C ALA A 466 1.87 -9.31 16.69
N PRO A 467 1.24 -8.30 17.32
CA PRO A 467 0.02 -8.49 18.09
C PRO A 467 -1.08 -9.24 17.32
N ASP A 468 -1.31 -8.91 16.04
CA ASP A 468 -2.33 -9.54 15.21
C ASP A 468 -2.14 -11.07 15.07
N THR A 469 -0.92 -11.50 14.73
CA THR A 469 -0.57 -12.91 14.58
C THR A 469 -0.60 -13.66 15.90
N VAL A 470 -0.26 -13.00 17.01
CA VAL A 470 -0.20 -13.61 18.34
C VAL A 470 -1.61 -13.82 18.89
N SER A 471 -2.52 -12.86 18.71
CA SER A 471 -3.95 -13.04 18.98
C SER A 471 -4.52 -14.18 18.13
N GLU A 472 -4.23 -14.24 16.83
CA GLU A 472 -4.68 -15.33 15.97
C GLU A 472 -4.10 -16.70 16.38
N MET A 473 -2.86 -16.77 16.91
CA MET A 473 -2.30 -18.02 17.43
C MET A 473 -2.98 -18.47 18.72
N LEU A 474 -3.34 -17.55 19.61
CA LEU A 474 -4.13 -17.86 20.82
C LEU A 474 -5.52 -18.38 20.44
N GLU A 475 -6.25 -17.68 19.57
CA GLU A 475 -7.55 -18.14 19.05
C GLU A 475 -7.41 -19.48 18.31
N GLY A 476 -6.31 -19.67 17.58
CA GLY A 476 -5.98 -20.92 16.90
C GLY A 476 -5.80 -22.10 17.86
N ARG A 477 -5.20 -21.88 19.04
CA ARG A 477 -5.09 -22.91 20.10
C ARG A 477 -6.47 -23.34 20.59
N GLU A 478 -7.34 -22.38 20.94
CA GLU A 478 -8.72 -22.68 21.36
C GLU A 478 -9.52 -23.40 20.26
N PHE A 479 -9.29 -23.04 19.00
CA PHE A 479 -9.93 -23.70 17.86
C PHE A 479 -9.46 -25.15 17.71
N LEU A 480 -8.16 -25.42 17.87
CA LEU A 480 -7.60 -26.77 17.84
C LEU A 480 -8.14 -27.64 18.98
N GLU A 481 -8.24 -27.09 20.19
CA GLU A 481 -8.84 -27.78 21.35
C GLU A 481 -10.26 -28.24 21.05
N LYS A 482 -11.12 -27.34 20.54
CA LYS A 482 -12.50 -27.67 20.15
C LYS A 482 -12.56 -28.75 19.07
N CYS A 483 -11.67 -28.68 18.07
CA CYS A 483 -11.60 -29.70 17.01
C CYS A 483 -11.11 -31.06 17.54
N ALA A 484 -10.17 -31.05 18.49
CA ALA A 484 -9.65 -32.25 19.13
C ALA A 484 -10.73 -32.94 19.95
N GLU A 485 -11.44 -32.22 20.82
CA GLU A 485 -12.57 -32.75 21.59
C GLU A 485 -13.65 -33.36 20.69
N TYR A 486 -14.05 -32.63 19.65
CA TYR A 486 -15.05 -33.10 18.70
C TYR A 486 -14.63 -34.39 18.01
N SER A 487 -13.36 -34.49 17.61
CA SER A 487 -12.82 -35.65 16.91
C SER A 487 -12.67 -36.85 17.86
N TYR A 488 -12.25 -36.62 19.11
CA TYR A 488 -12.09 -37.65 20.12
C TYR A 488 -13.44 -38.29 20.50
N ARG A 489 -14.48 -37.48 20.70
CA ARG A 489 -15.85 -37.96 21.00
C ARG A 489 -16.47 -38.83 19.91
N LYS A 490 -15.91 -38.86 18.70
CA LYS A 490 -16.35 -39.77 17.63
C LYS A 490 -15.79 -41.19 17.75
N ILE A 491 -14.68 -41.35 18.47
CA ILE A 491 -13.93 -42.61 18.54
C ILE A 491 -13.86 -43.19 19.95
N SER A 492 -14.11 -42.38 20.98
CA SER A 492 -14.15 -42.80 22.37
C SER A 492 -15.34 -42.17 23.11
N THR A 493 -15.82 -42.89 24.14
CA THR A 493 -16.81 -42.39 25.10
C THR A 493 -16.17 -41.66 26.29
N ASP A 494 -14.84 -41.75 26.43
CA ASP A 494 -14.11 -41.07 27.50
C ASP A 494 -14.16 -39.54 27.31
N ILE A 495 -14.07 -38.82 28.42
CA ILE A 495 -14.13 -37.35 28.42
C ILE A 495 -12.73 -36.82 28.74
N HIS A 496 -12.08 -36.28 27.71
CA HIS A 496 -10.85 -35.50 27.84
C HIS A 496 -11.08 -34.09 27.31
N THR A 497 -10.40 -33.11 27.89
CA THR A 497 -10.38 -31.76 27.32
C THR A 497 -9.49 -31.72 26.08
N GLY A 498 -9.74 -30.77 25.19
CA GLY A 498 -8.93 -30.61 23.97
C GLY A 498 -7.47 -30.34 24.28
N GLU A 499 -7.19 -29.65 25.38
CA GLU A 499 -5.84 -29.35 25.84
C GLU A 499 -5.09 -30.59 26.32
N ASP A 500 -5.74 -31.44 27.15
CA ASP A 500 -5.13 -32.70 27.60
C ASP A 500 -4.78 -33.58 26.38
N LEU A 501 -5.71 -33.66 25.42
CA LEU A 501 -5.52 -34.41 24.17
C LEU A 501 -4.35 -33.89 23.34
N LEU A 502 -4.13 -32.58 23.29
CA LEU A 502 -3.08 -31.97 22.47
C LEU A 502 -1.71 -31.90 23.20
N ASN A 503 -1.68 -32.00 24.52
CA ASN A 503 -0.45 -31.98 25.31
C ASN A 503 0.10 -33.38 25.61
N GLU A 504 -0.76 -34.31 26.07
CA GLU A 504 -0.36 -35.54 26.76
C GLU A 504 -0.41 -36.81 25.91
N TYR A 505 -1.20 -36.80 24.83
CA TYR A 505 -1.35 -37.97 23.96
C TYR A 505 -0.40 -37.89 22.77
N ASP A 506 0.80 -38.49 22.89
CA ASP A 506 1.82 -38.48 21.83
C ASP A 506 1.33 -39.09 20.51
N ASP A 507 0.42 -40.07 20.54
CA ASP A 507 -0.20 -40.64 19.35
C ASP A 507 -1.15 -39.65 18.63
N PHE A 508 -1.76 -38.69 19.36
CA PHE A 508 -2.62 -37.64 18.79
C PHE A 508 -1.84 -36.61 17.95
N GLY A 509 -0.51 -36.55 18.08
CA GLY A 509 0.36 -35.80 17.16
C GLY A 509 0.38 -36.35 15.74
N ASN A 510 -0.01 -37.61 15.55
CA ASN A 510 -0.13 -38.28 14.24
C ASN A 510 -1.58 -38.44 13.76
N PHE A 511 -2.59 -38.19 14.61
CA PHE A 511 -3.99 -38.22 14.21
C PHE A 511 -4.40 -36.93 13.50
N THR A 512 -5.03 -37.09 12.35
CA THR A 512 -5.75 -36.02 11.66
C THR A 512 -7.08 -35.78 12.39
N ILE A 513 -7.30 -34.55 12.90
CA ILE A 513 -8.57 -34.15 13.51
C ILE A 513 -9.49 -33.50 12.45
N TYR A 514 -10.78 -33.42 12.74
CA TYR A 514 -11.78 -32.86 11.83
C TYR A 514 -12.24 -31.48 12.26
N SER A 515 -12.34 -30.57 11.30
CA SER A 515 -13.13 -29.35 11.43
C SER A 515 -14.41 -29.43 10.62
N THR A 516 -15.48 -28.88 11.19
CA THR A 516 -16.79 -28.75 10.55
C THR A 516 -17.06 -27.35 9.98
N THR A 517 -16.14 -26.41 10.16
CA THR A 517 -16.38 -24.97 9.92
C THR A 517 -15.45 -24.33 8.89
N ILE A 518 -14.34 -24.99 8.52
CA ILE A 518 -13.33 -24.39 7.61
C ILE A 518 -13.82 -24.30 6.17
N GLU A 519 -14.57 -25.28 5.65
CA GLU A 519 -15.03 -25.28 4.26
C GLU A 519 -16.57 -25.39 4.20
N ASN A 520 -17.19 -24.53 3.40
CA ASN A 520 -18.65 -24.50 3.28
C ASN A 520 -19.24 -25.84 2.82
N LYS A 521 -20.29 -26.30 3.51
CA LYS A 521 -20.99 -27.58 3.26
C LYS A 521 -20.05 -28.80 3.25
N ASN A 522 -18.88 -28.73 3.91
CA ASN A 522 -18.00 -29.87 4.12
C ASN A 522 -17.60 -29.97 5.59
N HIS A 523 -18.16 -30.97 6.28
CA HIS A 523 -17.93 -31.16 7.70
C HIS A 523 -16.76 -32.12 8.00
N GLY A 524 -15.87 -32.33 7.04
CA GLY A 524 -14.76 -33.29 7.11
C GLY A 524 -13.43 -32.70 6.67
N VAL A 525 -13.17 -31.42 6.96
CA VAL A 525 -11.85 -30.81 6.71
C VAL A 525 -10.83 -31.44 7.66
N LEU A 526 -9.73 -31.92 7.10
CA LEU A 526 -8.66 -32.59 7.81
C LEU A 526 -7.65 -31.57 8.36
N ILE A 527 -7.35 -31.61 9.65
CA ILE A 527 -6.28 -30.83 10.27
C ILE A 527 -5.16 -31.78 10.67
N HIS A 528 -3.98 -31.54 10.10
CA HIS A 528 -2.81 -32.40 10.26
C HIS A 528 -1.89 -31.90 11.38
N LYS A 529 -1.34 -32.83 12.16
CA LYS A 529 -0.41 -32.57 13.28
C LYS A 529 -0.89 -31.47 14.26
N PRO A 530 -2.13 -31.54 14.75
CA PRO A 530 -2.70 -30.48 15.58
C PRO A 530 -1.91 -30.26 16.88
N ALA A 531 -1.44 -31.32 17.53
CA ALA A 531 -0.63 -31.21 18.75
C ALA A 531 0.72 -30.50 18.51
N VAL A 532 1.35 -30.75 17.36
CA VAL A 532 2.60 -30.06 16.99
C VAL A 532 2.34 -28.58 16.80
N ALA A 533 1.33 -28.21 16.01
CA ALA A 533 0.98 -26.81 15.80
C ALA A 533 0.58 -26.10 17.11
N TYR A 534 -0.18 -26.79 17.97
CA TYR A 534 -0.54 -26.30 19.29
C TYR A 534 0.70 -25.95 20.11
N LYS A 535 1.66 -26.88 20.23
CA LYS A 535 2.94 -26.68 20.95
C LYS A 535 3.83 -25.61 20.29
N GLU A 536 3.85 -25.51 18.96
CA GLU A 536 4.57 -24.44 18.25
C GLU A 536 3.97 -23.06 18.53
N TYR A 537 2.64 -22.93 18.52
CA TYR A 537 1.97 -21.68 18.90
C TYR A 537 2.34 -21.27 20.33
N TYR A 538 2.37 -22.19 21.29
CA TYR A 538 2.85 -21.91 22.65
C TYR A 538 4.24 -21.27 22.63
N LYS A 539 5.21 -21.93 21.97
CA LYS A 539 6.60 -21.44 21.90
C LYS A 539 6.71 -20.07 21.26
N MET A 540 6.00 -19.83 20.16
CA MET A 540 6.05 -18.56 19.43
C MET A 540 5.37 -17.42 20.20
N ILE A 541 4.25 -17.69 20.87
CA ILE A 541 3.58 -16.72 21.76
C ILE A 541 4.52 -16.37 22.93
N THR A 542 5.11 -17.37 23.59
CA THR A 542 6.06 -17.13 24.70
C THR A 542 7.28 -16.34 24.26
N LEU A 543 7.86 -16.66 23.10
CA LEU A 543 8.99 -15.90 22.55
C LEU A 543 8.61 -14.44 22.28
N TYR A 544 7.48 -14.21 21.61
CA TYR A 544 6.97 -12.85 21.38
C TYR A 544 6.80 -12.08 22.69
N SER A 545 6.20 -12.72 23.70
CA SER A 545 5.94 -12.07 24.98
C SER A 545 7.23 -11.64 25.67
N VAL A 546 8.18 -12.57 25.81
CA VAL A 546 9.45 -12.31 26.48
C VAL A 546 10.28 -11.28 25.71
N ASP A 547 10.43 -11.44 24.40
CA ASP A 547 11.20 -10.50 23.57
C ASP A 547 10.63 -9.09 23.61
N THR A 548 9.30 -8.96 23.51
CA THR A 548 8.63 -7.65 23.56
C THR A 548 8.81 -6.98 24.92
N ILE A 549 8.61 -7.71 26.02
CA ILE A 549 8.77 -7.19 27.39
C ILE A 549 10.23 -6.78 27.63
N LEU A 550 11.20 -7.63 27.27
CA LEU A 550 12.62 -7.32 27.41
C LEU A 550 13.03 -6.07 26.62
N LYS A 551 12.58 -5.94 25.37
CA LYS A 551 12.84 -4.76 24.54
C LYS A 551 12.24 -3.50 25.14
N PHE A 552 11.03 -3.58 25.68
CA PHE A 552 10.35 -2.43 26.28
C PHE A 552 11.04 -1.94 27.55
N PHE A 553 11.51 -2.86 28.40
CA PHE A 553 12.20 -2.55 29.66
C PHE A 553 13.73 -2.53 29.57
N LYS A 554 14.29 -2.48 28.35
CA LYS A 554 15.75 -2.50 28.13
C LYS A 554 16.47 -1.38 28.89
N ASP A 555 15.86 -0.21 28.95
CA ASP A 555 16.41 0.98 29.61
C ASP A 555 15.97 1.12 31.08
N GLY A 556 15.38 0.06 31.66
CA GLY A 556 14.84 0.02 33.01
C GLY A 556 13.35 0.38 33.08
N GLY A 557 12.75 0.13 34.24
CA GLY A 557 11.32 0.32 34.50
C GLY A 557 10.76 -0.79 35.38
N ASP A 558 9.44 -0.79 35.56
CA ASP A 558 8.72 -1.79 36.33
C ASP A 558 7.35 -2.12 35.70
N ILE A 559 6.77 -3.27 36.03
CA ILE A 559 5.52 -3.74 35.42
C ILE A 559 4.33 -2.80 35.65
N SER A 560 4.39 -1.89 36.64
CA SER A 560 3.33 -0.91 36.85
C SER A 560 3.18 0.08 35.70
N GLN A 561 4.21 0.23 34.85
CA GLN A 561 4.12 0.98 33.60
C GLN A 561 3.15 0.36 32.58
N LEU A 562 2.79 -0.91 32.76
CA LEU A 562 1.77 -1.62 32.00
C LEU A 562 0.40 -1.66 32.71
N ASN A 563 0.29 -1.16 33.95
CA ASN A 563 -0.98 -1.11 34.67
C ASN A 563 -1.98 -0.17 33.98
N GLY A 564 -3.26 -0.54 34.00
CA GLY A 564 -4.33 0.26 33.40
C GLY A 564 -4.48 0.11 31.88
N LEU A 565 -3.69 -0.76 31.24
CA LEU A 565 -3.95 -1.21 29.88
C LEU A 565 -5.18 -2.14 29.91
N VAL A 566 -6.32 -1.63 29.44
CA VAL A 566 -7.56 -2.41 29.32
C VAL A 566 -7.33 -3.52 28.30
N ASN A 567 -7.63 -4.78 28.68
CA ASN A 567 -7.54 -6.02 27.90
C ASN A 567 -7.21 -5.83 26.41
N PRO A 568 -5.92 -5.83 26.04
CA PRO A 568 -5.47 -5.56 24.69
C PRO A 568 -5.60 -6.78 23.77
N ASP A 569 -6.48 -7.75 24.07
CA ASP A 569 -6.60 -9.04 23.36
C ASP A 569 -6.72 -8.88 21.86
N LYS A 570 -7.45 -7.84 21.45
CA LYS A 570 -7.86 -7.65 20.08
C LYS A 570 -7.13 -6.48 19.45
N TRP A 571 -6.27 -6.82 18.50
CA TRP A 571 -5.57 -5.88 17.65
C TRP A 571 -6.15 -5.88 16.24
N ILE A 572 -6.19 -4.70 15.64
CA ILE A 572 -6.68 -4.50 14.29
C ILE A 572 -5.53 -4.04 13.40
N ASN A 573 -5.30 -4.77 12.32
CA ASN A 573 -4.51 -4.30 11.19
C ASN A 573 -5.30 -3.24 10.39
N CYS A 574 -5.08 -1.98 10.72
CA CYS A 574 -5.75 -0.83 10.13
C CYS A 574 -4.94 -0.33 8.91
N GLY A 575 -4.89 -1.11 7.83
CA GLY A 575 -4.14 -0.70 6.64
C GLY A 575 -2.61 -0.81 6.76
N GLY A 576 -2.11 -1.71 7.61
CA GLY A 576 -0.69 -1.93 7.89
C GLY A 576 -0.24 -1.37 9.25
N GLN A 577 -0.99 -0.45 9.84
CA GLN A 577 -0.76 0.00 11.22
C GLN A 577 -1.58 -0.84 12.19
N PHE A 578 -0.91 -1.51 13.13
CA PHE A 578 -1.59 -2.27 14.18
C PHE A 578 -2.04 -1.34 15.30
N ILE A 579 -3.34 -1.38 15.61
CA ILE A 579 -3.96 -0.55 16.64
C ILE A 579 -4.86 -1.43 17.52
N PRO A 580 -4.80 -1.31 18.86
CA PRO A 580 -5.76 -1.93 19.76
C PRO A 580 -7.21 -1.56 19.43
N ASP A 581 -8.13 -2.53 19.50
CA ASP A 581 -9.54 -2.37 19.11
C ASP A 581 -10.26 -1.26 19.90
N ASP A 582 -9.94 -1.08 21.19
CA ASP A 582 -10.46 -0.01 22.05
C ASP A 582 -10.02 1.39 21.56
N ARG A 583 -8.76 1.54 21.12
CA ARG A 583 -8.27 2.79 20.54
C ARG A 583 -8.93 3.07 19.19
N VAL A 584 -9.16 2.05 18.37
CA VAL A 584 -9.89 2.22 17.10
C VAL A 584 -11.32 2.71 17.38
N LYS A 585 -12.00 2.11 18.35
CA LYS A 585 -13.33 2.57 18.81
C LYS A 585 -13.29 4.02 19.29
N SER A 586 -12.33 4.36 20.15
CA SER A 586 -12.15 5.75 20.63
C SER A 586 -11.89 6.75 19.50
N ILE A 587 -11.12 6.37 18.47
CA ILE A 587 -10.92 7.22 17.28
C ILE A 587 -12.25 7.43 16.54
N ILE A 588 -13.02 6.36 16.33
CA ILE A 588 -14.33 6.43 15.68
C ILE A 588 -15.29 7.32 16.48
N ASP A 589 -15.37 7.11 17.79
CA ASP A 589 -16.21 7.90 18.69
C ASP A 589 -15.82 9.37 18.64
N ASP A 590 -14.53 9.71 18.66
CA ASP A 590 -14.06 11.08 18.56
C ASP A 590 -14.39 11.75 17.21
N ILE A 591 -14.45 11.00 16.11
CA ILE A 591 -14.92 11.51 14.81
C ILE A 591 -16.43 11.72 14.82
N VAL A 592 -17.19 10.79 15.39
CA VAL A 592 -18.66 10.87 15.47
C VAL A 592 -19.10 12.01 16.39
N ASP A 593 -18.44 12.16 17.53
CA ASP A 593 -18.63 13.23 18.52
C ASP A 593 -18.08 14.59 18.06
N LYS A 594 -17.50 14.67 16.86
CA LYS A 594 -16.88 15.88 16.28
C LYS A 594 -15.74 16.45 17.13
N LYS A 595 -15.04 15.62 17.91
CA LYS A 595 -13.76 15.96 18.56
C LYS A 595 -12.58 15.93 17.57
N ILE A 596 -12.72 15.14 16.51
CA ILE A 596 -11.86 15.14 15.32
C ILE A 596 -12.72 15.65 14.16
N THR A 597 -12.25 16.70 13.49
CA THR A 597 -13.02 17.45 12.48
C THR A 597 -12.30 17.58 11.12
N SER A 598 -11.09 17.06 11.00
CA SER A 598 -10.30 17.09 9.76
C SER A 598 -9.39 15.87 9.60
N TRP A 599 -8.92 15.62 8.38
CA TRP A 599 -7.92 14.59 8.11
C TRP A 599 -6.59 14.86 8.84
N ASP A 600 -6.16 16.11 8.93
CA ASP A 600 -4.90 16.46 9.63
C ASP A 600 -4.98 16.17 11.14
N GLU A 601 -6.14 16.40 11.78
CA GLU A 601 -6.38 16.02 13.17
C GLU A 601 -6.42 14.49 13.35
N LEU A 602 -7.08 13.78 12.43
CA LEU A 602 -7.13 12.31 12.44
C LEU A 602 -5.74 11.70 12.26
N HIS A 603 -4.95 12.21 11.32
CA HIS A 603 -3.56 11.79 11.10
C HIS A 603 -2.67 12.09 12.32
N SER A 604 -2.91 13.22 12.99
CA SER A 604 -2.26 13.55 14.26
C SER A 604 -2.61 12.54 15.35
N ARG A 605 -3.87 12.09 15.42
CA ARG A 605 -4.30 11.02 16.33
C ARG A 605 -3.61 9.70 16.02
N TYR A 606 -3.46 9.30 14.75
CA TYR A 606 -2.71 8.09 14.39
C TYR A 606 -1.23 8.17 14.79
N LYS A 607 -0.61 9.35 14.67
CA LYS A 607 0.77 9.58 15.15
C LYS A 607 0.87 9.41 16.66
N MET A 608 -0.11 9.91 17.43
CA MET A 608 -0.15 9.70 18.89
C MET A 608 -0.27 8.21 19.23
N VAL A 609 -1.17 7.49 18.57
CA VAL A 609 -1.32 6.04 18.76
C VAL A 609 -0.03 5.28 18.37
N SER A 610 0.64 5.69 17.28
CA SER A 610 1.92 5.09 16.86
C SER A 610 3.03 5.25 17.90
N LYS A 611 3.03 6.34 18.67
CA LYS A 611 3.99 6.57 19.77
C LYS A 611 3.72 5.66 20.98
N LEU A 612 2.47 5.25 21.18
CA LEU A 612 2.08 4.33 22.25
C LEU A 612 2.26 2.86 21.88
N TYR A 613 2.56 2.57 20.61
CA TYR A 613 2.61 1.20 20.07
C TYR A 613 3.49 0.26 20.90
N ASP A 614 4.72 0.64 21.24
CA ASP A 614 5.63 -0.27 21.95
C ASP A 614 5.14 -0.59 23.36
N ARG A 615 4.56 0.39 24.06
CA ARG A 615 3.92 0.18 25.38
C ARG A 615 2.70 -0.72 25.27
N ASP A 616 1.83 -0.46 24.31
CA ASP A 616 0.62 -1.26 24.11
C ASP A 616 0.97 -2.69 23.67
N LYS A 617 2.00 -2.85 22.81
CA LYS A 617 2.57 -4.14 22.39
C LYS A 617 3.13 -4.91 23.60
N ALA A 618 3.83 -4.23 24.51
CA ALA A 618 4.33 -4.82 25.76
C ALA A 618 3.19 -5.23 26.72
N GLY A 619 2.14 -4.43 26.85
CA GLY A 619 0.93 -4.80 27.59
C GLY A 619 0.23 -6.03 27.00
N HIS A 620 0.12 -6.08 25.66
CA HIS A 620 -0.38 -7.26 24.96
C HIS A 620 0.48 -8.49 25.23
N ALA A 621 1.79 -8.38 25.08
CA ALA A 621 2.76 -9.43 25.40
C ALA A 621 2.61 -9.98 26.83
N PHE A 622 2.40 -9.11 27.81
CA PHE A 622 2.17 -9.50 29.20
C PHE A 622 0.83 -10.23 29.37
N TYR A 623 -0.24 -9.68 28.79
CA TYR A 623 -1.57 -10.25 28.85
C TYR A 623 -1.65 -11.64 28.21
N VAL A 624 -1.09 -11.83 27.02
CA VAL A 624 -1.12 -13.13 26.35
C VAL A 624 -0.31 -14.18 27.12
N LEU A 625 0.75 -13.77 27.83
CA LEU A 625 1.53 -14.65 28.69
C LEU A 625 0.72 -15.08 29.94
N GLN A 626 -0.04 -14.17 30.55
CA GLN A 626 -1.00 -14.48 31.62
C GLN A 626 -2.06 -15.48 31.14
N LYS A 627 -2.63 -15.26 29.95
CA LYS A 627 -3.62 -16.16 29.35
C LYS A 627 -3.05 -17.55 29.06
N LEU A 628 -1.84 -17.62 28.52
CA LEU A 628 -1.16 -18.88 28.21
C LEU A 628 -0.89 -19.70 29.48
N ASN A 629 -0.60 -19.03 30.60
CA ASN A 629 -0.39 -19.64 31.90
C ASN A 629 -1.68 -19.80 32.73
N LYS A 630 -2.83 -19.31 32.23
CA LYS A 630 -4.13 -19.30 32.93
C LYS A 630 -4.07 -18.69 34.33
N VAL A 631 -3.33 -17.60 34.47
CA VAL A 631 -3.22 -16.86 35.73
C VAL A 631 -3.58 -15.39 35.56
N ASP A 632 -4.19 -14.81 36.60
CA ASP A 632 -4.45 -13.37 36.64
C ASP A 632 -3.16 -12.57 36.93
N ARG A 633 -2.15 -13.19 37.54
CA ARG A 633 -0.86 -12.59 37.87
C ARG A 633 0.25 -13.59 37.62
N LEU A 634 1.22 -13.20 36.79
CA LEU A 634 2.43 -13.99 36.57
C LEU A 634 3.32 -13.91 37.82
N ASN A 635 3.69 -15.06 38.36
CA ASN A 635 4.69 -15.13 39.42
C ASN A 635 6.12 -15.21 38.84
N TRP A 636 7.10 -15.00 39.71
CA TRP A 636 8.51 -14.99 39.32
C TRP A 636 8.98 -16.30 38.66
N GLN A 637 8.53 -17.46 39.17
CA GLN A 637 8.91 -18.75 38.60
C GLN A 637 8.34 -18.94 37.19
N GLN A 638 7.06 -18.60 36.99
CA GLN A 638 6.41 -18.67 35.67
C GLN A 638 7.10 -17.74 34.65
N TRP A 639 7.56 -16.58 35.10
CA TRP A 639 8.35 -15.69 34.26
C TRP A 639 9.70 -16.32 33.87
N LEU A 640 10.43 -16.89 34.83
CA LEU A 640 11.69 -17.59 34.53
C LEU A 640 11.49 -18.76 33.56
N ASP A 641 10.43 -19.55 33.76
CA ASP A 641 10.09 -20.66 32.87
C ASP A 641 9.74 -20.16 31.45
N ALA A 642 9.08 -19.00 31.34
CA ALA A 642 8.81 -18.34 30.08
C ALA A 642 10.09 -17.85 29.40
N VAL A 643 11.02 -17.25 30.15
CA VAL A 643 12.34 -16.82 29.63
C VAL A 643 13.12 -18.02 29.11
N ASP A 644 13.19 -19.11 29.87
CA ASP A 644 13.87 -20.33 29.45
C ASP A 644 13.24 -20.93 28.18
N THR A 645 11.92 -20.93 28.09
CA THR A 645 11.18 -21.37 26.90
C THR A 645 11.50 -20.47 25.70
N ALA A 646 11.52 -19.15 25.90
CA ALA A 646 11.82 -18.19 24.85
C ALA A 646 13.26 -18.30 24.35
N ILE A 647 14.25 -18.52 25.24
CA ILE A 647 15.65 -18.78 24.86
C ILE A 647 15.74 -20.04 24.00
N LYS A 648 15.12 -21.15 24.43
CA LYS A 648 15.09 -22.40 23.65
C LYS A 648 14.44 -22.18 22.28
N ALA A 649 13.29 -21.50 22.24
CA ALA A 649 12.60 -21.19 20.99
C ALA A 649 13.44 -20.29 20.06
N ARG A 650 14.16 -19.30 20.59
CA ARG A 650 15.01 -18.41 19.81
C ARG A 650 16.20 -19.14 19.18
N ILE A 651 16.84 -20.03 19.93
CA ILE A 651 17.93 -20.89 19.43
C ILE A 651 17.40 -21.84 18.36
N GLU A 652 16.24 -22.46 18.61
CA GLU A 652 15.60 -23.36 17.65
C GLU A 652 15.22 -22.62 16.35
N ILE A 653 14.73 -21.39 16.41
CA ILE A 653 14.47 -20.57 15.21
C ILE A 653 15.74 -20.41 14.38
N LYS A 654 16.86 -20.05 15.01
CA LYS A 654 18.16 -19.89 14.33
C LYS A 654 18.58 -21.16 13.62
N GLU A 655 18.50 -22.31 14.29
CA GLU A 655 18.80 -23.62 13.71
C GLU A 655 17.84 -24.00 12.57
N ARG A 656 16.55 -23.68 12.72
CA ARG A 656 15.52 -23.89 11.69
C ARG A 656 15.71 -22.97 10.48
N VAL A 657 16.22 -21.75 10.65
CA VAL A 657 16.60 -20.85 9.54
C VAL A 657 17.70 -21.50 8.70
N TYR A 658 18.75 -22.02 9.34
CA TYR A 658 19.84 -22.73 8.64
C TYR A 658 19.32 -23.99 7.94
N SER A 659 18.73 -24.93 8.70
CA SER A 659 18.28 -26.23 8.17
C SER A 659 17.18 -26.11 7.12
N SER A 660 16.30 -25.10 7.19
CA SER A 660 15.31 -24.85 6.13
C SER A 660 15.99 -24.47 4.81
N ARG A 661 17.04 -23.65 4.86
CA ARG A 661 17.80 -23.25 3.67
C ARG A 661 18.72 -24.36 3.20
N GLU A 662 19.26 -25.17 4.09
CA GLU A 662 20.12 -26.31 3.78
C GLU A 662 19.42 -27.34 2.86
N LYS A 663 18.11 -27.54 3.02
CA LYS A 663 17.29 -28.42 2.15
C LYS A 663 17.43 -28.08 0.65
N ASP A 664 17.62 -26.80 0.32
CA ASP A 664 17.84 -26.33 -1.06
C ASP A 664 19.17 -26.83 -1.65
N PHE A 665 20.15 -27.16 -0.81
CA PHE A 665 21.48 -27.62 -1.22
C PHE A 665 21.60 -29.15 -1.18
N ASN A 666 20.91 -29.79 -0.24
CA ASN A 666 20.93 -31.24 -0.03
C ASN A 666 20.00 -32.02 -0.95
N CYS A 667 18.98 -31.39 -1.55
CA CYS A 667 18.09 -32.04 -2.50
C CYS A 667 18.84 -32.59 -3.72
N SER A 668 18.75 -33.92 -3.95
CA SER A 668 19.39 -34.59 -5.10
C SER A 668 18.88 -34.04 -6.43
N PHE A 669 17.57 -33.78 -6.55
CA PHE A 669 16.95 -33.21 -7.74
C PHE A 669 17.41 -31.78 -8.04
N ARG A 670 18.00 -31.05 -7.08
CA ARG A 670 18.61 -29.74 -7.34
C ARG A 670 20.04 -29.81 -7.85
N LYS A 671 20.60 -31.01 -8.02
CA LYS A 671 21.94 -31.21 -8.61
C LYS A 671 21.86 -31.62 -10.08
N ILE A 672 20.72 -32.12 -10.55
CA ILE A 672 20.58 -32.76 -11.88
C ILE A 672 20.70 -31.79 -13.06
N THR A 673 20.60 -30.49 -12.83
CA THR A 673 20.69 -29.44 -13.86
C THR A 673 22.07 -28.79 -13.93
N PHE A 674 23.07 -29.37 -13.26
CA PHE A 674 24.44 -28.89 -13.25
C PHE A 674 25.36 -30.04 -13.66
N ASP A 675 26.32 -29.77 -14.53
CA ASP A 675 27.32 -30.72 -15.00
C ASP A 675 28.34 -31.04 -13.90
N SER A 676 28.59 -30.12 -12.97
CA SER A 676 29.50 -30.33 -11.85
C SER A 676 29.11 -29.57 -10.58
N LYS A 677 29.80 -29.88 -9.46
CA LYS A 677 29.63 -29.16 -8.19
C LYS A 677 30.12 -27.71 -8.29
N GLU A 678 31.20 -27.49 -9.03
CA GLU A 678 31.81 -26.18 -9.26
C GLU A 678 30.86 -25.27 -10.04
N GLU A 679 30.18 -25.79 -11.08
CA GLU A 679 29.14 -25.05 -11.80
C GLU A 679 27.99 -24.67 -10.85
N LYS A 680 27.49 -25.63 -10.07
CA LYS A 680 26.45 -25.36 -9.07
C LYS A 680 26.85 -24.24 -8.11
N GLU A 681 28.03 -24.32 -7.51
CA GLU A 681 28.52 -23.30 -6.58
C GLU A 681 28.73 -21.94 -7.25
N ALA A 682 29.19 -21.91 -8.51
CA ALA A 682 29.32 -20.66 -9.27
C ALA A 682 27.96 -20.03 -9.60
N VAL A 683 26.91 -20.83 -9.83
CA VAL A 683 25.57 -20.34 -10.21
C VAL A 683 24.72 -19.92 -9.01
N ILE A 684 24.63 -20.78 -7.98
CA ILE A 684 23.73 -20.53 -6.84
C ILE A 684 24.44 -20.07 -5.56
N GLY A 685 25.77 -19.99 -5.59
CA GLY A 685 26.61 -19.67 -4.43
C GLY A 685 26.77 -20.85 -3.47
N LYS A 686 27.59 -20.65 -2.43
CA LYS A 686 27.69 -21.61 -1.30
C LYS A 686 26.67 -21.27 -0.23
N LEU A 687 26.25 -22.27 0.54
CA LEU A 687 25.33 -22.08 1.65
C LEU A 687 25.91 -21.09 2.69
N ASP A 688 27.19 -21.25 3.03
CA ASP A 688 27.88 -20.46 4.06
C ASP A 688 28.10 -18.99 3.66
N ASP A 689 27.99 -18.66 2.37
CA ASP A 689 28.11 -17.28 1.86
C ASP A 689 26.82 -16.46 2.07
N ASN A 690 25.75 -17.09 2.58
CA ASN A 690 24.48 -16.41 2.81
C ASN A 690 24.59 -15.41 3.97
N SER A 691 24.74 -14.13 3.64
CA SER A 691 24.91 -13.05 4.61
C SER A 691 23.79 -12.95 5.65
N PHE A 692 22.59 -13.46 5.35
CA PHE A 692 21.48 -13.47 6.29
C PHE A 692 21.73 -14.33 7.53
N PHE A 693 22.56 -15.37 7.46
CA PHE A 693 22.89 -16.19 8.63
C PHE A 693 23.67 -15.42 9.70
N LYS A 694 24.51 -14.46 9.29
CA LYS A 694 25.22 -13.59 10.24
C LYS A 694 24.26 -12.68 10.99
N ILE A 695 23.31 -12.08 10.27
CA ILE A 695 22.25 -11.25 10.87
C ILE A 695 21.44 -12.08 11.88
N GLU A 696 21.07 -13.31 11.52
CA GLU A 696 20.31 -14.20 12.41
C GLU A 696 21.09 -14.61 13.66
N GLU A 697 22.40 -14.86 13.53
CA GLU A 697 23.29 -15.18 14.66
C GLU A 697 23.42 -13.98 15.62
N GLU A 698 23.63 -12.77 15.07
CA GLU A 698 23.70 -11.52 15.84
C GLU A 698 22.38 -11.23 16.57
N GLU A 699 21.23 -11.36 15.90
CA GLU A 699 19.92 -11.18 16.52
C GLU A 699 19.65 -12.21 17.62
N CYS A 700 20.10 -13.46 17.45
CA CYS A 700 19.95 -14.50 18.46
C CYS A 700 20.83 -14.21 19.68
N ALA A 701 22.09 -13.84 19.45
CA ALA A 701 23.01 -13.46 20.52
C ALA A 701 22.50 -12.24 21.29
N SER A 702 22.02 -11.21 20.60
CA SER A 702 21.46 -9.99 21.20
C SER A 702 20.23 -10.29 22.06
N PHE A 703 19.32 -11.17 21.60
CA PHE A 703 18.20 -11.62 22.42
C PHE A 703 18.67 -12.31 23.71
N ILE A 704 19.60 -13.27 23.60
CA ILE A 704 20.12 -14.00 24.76
C ILE A 704 20.83 -13.04 25.73
N GLU A 705 21.60 -12.08 25.24
CA GLU A 705 22.24 -11.06 26.06
C GLU A 705 21.22 -10.21 26.81
N MET A 706 20.14 -9.78 26.14
CA MET A 706 19.05 -9.02 26.80
C MET A 706 18.44 -9.78 27.98
N THR A 707 18.27 -11.10 27.87
CA THR A 707 17.72 -11.91 28.98
C THR A 707 18.62 -11.90 30.23
N LYS A 708 19.92 -11.59 30.06
CA LYS A 708 20.90 -11.51 31.15
C LYS A 708 21.13 -10.09 31.64
N SER A 709 21.04 -9.10 30.76
CA SER A 709 21.37 -7.70 31.07
C SER A 709 20.22 -6.91 31.68
N VAL A 710 18.97 -7.27 31.34
CA VAL A 710 17.78 -6.62 31.89
C VAL A 710 17.56 -7.12 33.32
N ASP A 711 17.46 -6.21 34.28
CA ASP A 711 17.21 -6.54 35.69
C ASP A 711 15.75 -6.97 35.87
N LEU A 712 15.50 -8.26 35.59
CA LEU A 712 14.17 -8.87 35.61
C LEU A 712 13.47 -8.73 36.98
N LYS A 713 14.22 -8.67 38.09
CA LYS A 713 13.68 -8.44 39.44
C LYS A 713 13.20 -7.02 39.70
N LYS A 714 13.58 -6.06 38.85
CA LYS A 714 13.01 -4.71 38.88
C LYS A 714 11.74 -4.61 38.06
N ILE A 715 11.58 -5.48 37.06
CA ILE A 715 10.37 -5.57 36.25
C ILE A 715 9.23 -6.20 37.07
N PHE A 716 9.49 -7.36 37.67
CA PHE A 716 8.55 -8.18 38.46
C PHE A 716 8.88 -8.12 39.94
#